data_AF-A0AAU5K369-F1
#
_entry.id   AF-A0AAU5K369-F1
#
_cell.length_a   1.000
_cell.length_b   1.000
_cell.length_c   1.000
_cell.angle_alpha   90.00
_cell.angle_beta   90.00
_cell.angle_gamma   90.00
#
_symmetry.space_group_name_H-M   'P 1'
#
loop_
_entity.id
_entity.type
_entity.pdbx_description
1 polymer ?
#
loop_
_entity_poly.entity_id
_entity_poly.type
_entity_poly.pdbx_seq_one_letter_code
_entity_poly.pdbx_strand_id
1 'polypeptide(L)'
;MRMIVVWAVSTLTMLALAGLLPDFELQSADGDSLTRTAVTAATAAGVFGLLGALVWPVIVRALLLVPALVLGLLVFFLNGSLLLVALWLIPDGRGAADPETAVVVAAVMSAVASATATALAVRDDDAYRRRLYRLTGRTRPRDPEASPEAAPGTVFLQLDGVGHHVLRAAVADGLMPTVAGWLDAGHRLTPWRTDWSSQTGASQLGILHGSNEDVPAFRWYEKDTGRLMVSNRPASAVELQRRAVRRTGDGGLLTFDGASRGNLFSGGADQLALVLSMAARRGRRNRSRAGYFAYFSDPANAVRTAGSLVTECVREMCQSTRALLRRDTPRVSRGGTYPFVRAFATVVERDVVVSAVMGDMLAGRTAVYADLVAYDEVAHHSGPHGRDTDQVLRRLDRAIALIATVAEHAPRPYRIVLLSDHGQSPGETFESAYGLSLKELVRAGCGLPVPRRVRRTRSGSEARDAARDALRSALHRPLDETGETAKELPAKPSEPVVLASGNLGLISFPDVPHRMTREEIERRHPALLRTLAHHPGVGFVLVASAEHGSLVLARDGVEVPVAELADDGPLAVFGRGAADAVRRTDGFPHVADIMVNSMYDPATGTVHAFEEQIGSHGGLGGEQSHPFLLSPPELTAPVGAGEELVGAERIHRVLRRWLRESAGPQVPLGPAGAREISPARGAPESSPCRASVEGATAGESEPTP
;
A
#
# COMPACT_ATOMS: atom_id res chain seq x y z
N MET A 1 -20.84 -32.58 11.05
CA MET A 1 -19.69 -32.98 11.88
C MET A 1 -18.92 -31.77 12.45
N ARG A 2 -18.40 -30.83 11.64
CA ARG A 2 -17.62 -29.66 12.10
C ARG A 2 -18.31 -28.80 13.17
N MET A 3 -19.59 -28.47 12.99
CA MET A 3 -20.37 -27.69 13.96
C MET A 3 -20.48 -28.39 15.32
N ILE A 4 -20.63 -29.73 15.32
CA ILE A 4 -20.72 -30.54 16.54
C ILE A 4 -19.37 -30.57 17.27
N VAL A 5 -18.26 -30.68 16.54
CA VAL A 5 -16.91 -30.66 17.14
C VAL A 5 -16.58 -29.29 17.72
N VAL A 6 -16.86 -28.20 16.99
CA VAL A 6 -16.67 -26.84 17.52
C VAL A 6 -17.54 -26.60 18.74
N TRP A 7 -18.81 -27.03 18.71
CA TRP A 7 -19.70 -26.91 19.85
C TRP A 7 -19.21 -27.71 21.06
N ALA A 8 -18.79 -28.96 20.89
CA ALA A 8 -18.26 -29.80 21.96
C ALA A 8 -16.98 -29.21 22.57
N VAL A 9 -16.03 -28.72 21.76
CA VAL A 9 -14.80 -28.10 22.26
C VAL A 9 -15.11 -26.79 22.98
N SER A 10 -16.04 -25.98 22.47
CA SER A 10 -16.52 -24.77 23.15
C SER A 10 -17.16 -25.11 24.50
N THR A 11 -18.00 -26.15 24.57
CA THR A 11 -18.59 -26.62 25.84
C THR A 11 -17.54 -27.01 26.86
N LEU A 12 -16.53 -27.79 26.45
CA LEU A 12 -15.41 -28.17 27.33
C LEU A 12 -14.60 -26.96 27.79
N THR A 13 -14.38 -25.99 26.90
CA THR A 13 -13.68 -24.75 27.23
C THR A 13 -14.45 -23.94 28.26
N MET A 14 -15.78 -23.86 28.12
CA MET A 14 -16.61 -23.11 29.06
C MET A 14 -16.65 -23.77 30.45
N LEU A 15 -16.66 -25.10 30.51
CA LEU A 15 -16.52 -25.86 31.76
C LEU A 15 -15.16 -25.63 32.42
N ALA A 16 -14.08 -25.64 31.63
CA ALA A 16 -12.74 -25.38 32.14
C ALA A 16 -12.60 -23.95 32.69
N LEU A 17 -13.17 -22.96 31.98
CA LEU A 17 -13.16 -21.56 32.42
C LEU A 17 -13.96 -21.36 33.70
N ALA A 18 -15.11 -22.01 33.86
CA ALA A 18 -15.90 -21.94 35.09
C ALA A 18 -15.20 -22.58 36.29
N GLY A 19 -14.34 -23.58 36.06
CA GLY A 19 -13.50 -24.15 37.11
C GLY A 19 -12.26 -23.31 37.47
N LEU A 20 -11.81 -22.43 36.58
CA LEU A 20 -10.59 -21.63 36.73
C LEU A 20 -10.86 -20.20 37.22
N LEU A 21 -12.03 -19.65 36.88
CA LEU A 21 -12.39 -18.26 37.16
C LEU A 21 -13.51 -18.23 38.22
N PRO A 22 -13.24 -17.73 39.43
CA PRO A 22 -14.21 -17.73 40.53
C PRO A 22 -15.44 -16.86 40.22
N ASP A 23 -15.27 -15.81 39.41
CA ASP A 23 -16.33 -14.86 39.05
C ASP A 23 -17.09 -15.27 37.77
N PHE A 24 -16.92 -16.52 37.29
CA PHE A 24 -17.62 -17.08 36.14
C PHE A 24 -18.37 -18.35 36.55
N GLU A 25 -19.61 -18.18 36.97
CA GLU A 25 -20.42 -19.26 37.53
C GLU A 25 -21.38 -19.85 36.48
N LEU A 26 -21.26 -21.16 36.25
CA LEU A 26 -22.21 -21.98 35.51
C LEU A 26 -23.10 -22.82 36.45
N GLN A 27 -22.95 -22.64 37.77
CA GLN A 27 -23.61 -23.38 38.83
C GLN A 27 -24.39 -22.44 39.74
N SER A 28 -25.49 -22.93 40.32
CA SER A 28 -26.14 -22.28 41.46
C SER A 28 -25.38 -22.62 42.75
N ALA A 29 -25.39 -21.71 43.73
CA ALA A 29 -24.78 -21.88 45.05
C ALA A 29 -25.21 -23.17 45.79
N ASP A 30 -26.35 -23.78 45.41
CA ASP A 30 -26.83 -25.05 45.95
C ASP A 30 -26.40 -26.25 45.09
N GLY A 31 -25.10 -26.58 45.14
CA GLY A 31 -24.49 -27.85 44.71
C GLY A 31 -25.24 -28.69 43.65
N ASP A 32 -25.10 -28.33 42.37
CA ASP A 32 -25.71 -29.06 41.25
C ASP A 32 -24.90 -30.29 40.80
N SER A 33 -25.58 -31.30 40.23
CA SER A 33 -24.93 -32.48 39.62
C SER A 33 -24.06 -32.09 38.41
N LEU A 34 -22.92 -32.76 38.21
CA LEU A 34 -22.00 -32.56 37.08
C LEU A 34 -22.72 -32.56 35.71
N THR A 35 -23.74 -33.41 35.55
CA THR A 35 -24.52 -33.52 34.32
C THR A 35 -25.29 -32.25 34.00
N ARG A 36 -25.84 -31.56 35.01
CA ARG A 36 -26.58 -30.30 34.81
C ARG A 36 -25.65 -29.16 34.42
N THR A 37 -24.50 -29.04 35.09
CA THR A 37 -23.49 -28.04 34.73
C THR A 37 -23.00 -28.23 33.28
N ALA A 38 -22.81 -29.48 32.85
CA ALA A 38 -22.44 -29.79 31.47
C ALA A 38 -23.53 -29.39 30.45
N VAL A 39 -24.81 -29.59 30.78
CA VAL A 39 -25.94 -29.17 29.92
C VAL A 39 -26.05 -27.65 29.85
N THR A 40 -25.87 -26.95 30.97
CA THR A 40 -25.82 -25.48 31.01
C THR A 40 -24.68 -24.96 30.16
N ALA A 41 -23.49 -25.56 30.29
CA ALA A 41 -22.33 -25.20 29.48
C ALA A 41 -22.56 -25.47 27.98
N ALA A 42 -23.19 -26.59 27.63
CA ALA A 42 -23.53 -26.90 26.25
C ALA A 42 -24.53 -25.89 25.67
N THR A 43 -25.56 -25.55 26.44
CA THR A 43 -26.61 -24.61 26.03
C THR A 43 -26.03 -23.21 25.83
N ALA A 44 -25.28 -22.68 26.79
CA ALA A 44 -24.68 -21.36 26.66
C ALA A 44 -23.61 -21.31 25.57
N ALA A 45 -22.82 -22.36 25.35
CA ALA A 45 -21.87 -22.42 24.24
C ALA A 45 -22.58 -22.43 22.88
N GLY A 46 -23.74 -23.11 22.80
CA GLY A 46 -24.58 -23.15 21.59
C GLY A 46 -25.23 -21.80 21.30
N VAL A 47 -25.83 -21.16 22.32
CA VAL A 47 -26.44 -19.83 22.21
C VAL A 47 -25.39 -18.78 21.87
N PHE A 48 -24.23 -18.79 22.55
CA PHE A 48 -23.11 -17.89 22.25
C PHE A 48 -22.62 -18.06 20.81
N GLY A 49 -22.46 -19.29 20.34
CA GLY A 49 -22.07 -19.57 18.95
C GLY A 49 -23.13 -19.11 17.94
N LEU A 50 -24.41 -19.28 18.23
CA LEU A 50 -25.51 -18.85 17.38
C LEU A 50 -25.63 -17.32 17.31
N LEU A 51 -25.56 -16.65 18.46
CA LEU A 51 -25.55 -15.19 18.54
C LEU A 51 -24.31 -14.62 17.84
N GLY A 52 -23.15 -15.23 18.02
CA GLY A 52 -21.93 -14.89 17.29
C GLY A 52 -22.05 -15.11 15.78
N ALA A 53 -22.86 -16.07 15.30
CA ALA A 53 -23.06 -16.27 13.87
C ALA A 53 -24.08 -15.29 13.26
N LEU A 54 -25.13 -14.93 14.01
CA LEU A 54 -26.26 -14.13 13.51
C LEU A 54 -26.12 -12.63 13.78
N VAL A 55 -25.72 -12.28 15.00
CA VAL A 55 -25.69 -10.90 15.49
C VAL A 55 -24.37 -10.23 15.11
N TRP A 56 -23.26 -10.96 15.18
CA TRP A 56 -21.92 -10.42 14.87
C TRP A 56 -21.81 -9.79 13.48
N PRO A 57 -22.27 -10.41 12.37
CA PRO A 57 -22.13 -9.79 11.05
C PRO A 57 -22.96 -8.50 10.93
N VAL A 58 -24.10 -8.42 11.60
CA VAL A 58 -24.94 -7.21 11.63
C VAL A 58 -24.25 -6.09 12.40
N ILE A 59 -23.65 -6.43 13.54
CA ILE A 59 -22.90 -5.49 14.37
C ILE A 59 -21.64 -4.99 13.64
N VAL A 60 -20.84 -5.88 13.05
CA VAL A 60 -19.67 -5.49 12.23
C VAL A 60 -20.10 -4.58 11.08
N ARG A 61 -21.24 -4.86 10.42
CA ARG A 61 -21.78 -4.00 9.35
C ARG A 61 -22.18 -2.62 9.85
N ALA A 62 -22.80 -2.53 11.03
CA ALA A 62 -23.18 -1.26 11.65
C ALA A 62 -21.95 -0.44 12.09
N LEU A 63 -20.85 -1.13 12.43
CA LEU A 63 -19.63 -0.55 12.98
C LEU A 63 -18.52 -0.31 11.94
N LEU A 64 -18.80 -0.43 10.64
CA LEU A 64 -17.86 -0.11 9.55
C LEU A 64 -17.41 1.37 9.51
N LEU A 65 -17.88 2.18 10.45
CA LEU A 65 -17.50 3.57 10.68
C LEU A 65 -16.53 3.76 11.84
N VAL A 66 -16.21 2.69 12.59
CA VAL A 66 -15.44 2.77 13.82
C VAL A 66 -13.95 2.46 13.55
N PRO A 67 -13.01 3.28 14.06
CA PRO A 67 -11.57 3.06 13.84
C PRO A 67 -11.07 1.71 14.36
N ALA A 68 -10.03 1.12 13.75
CA ALA A 68 -9.54 -0.23 14.06
C ALA A 68 -9.21 -0.49 15.54
N LEU A 69 -8.68 0.50 16.27
CA LEU A 69 -8.42 0.40 17.71
C LEU A 69 -9.73 0.29 18.51
N VAL A 70 -10.73 1.10 18.13
CA VAL A 70 -12.05 1.06 18.73
C VAL A 70 -12.76 -0.22 18.30
N LEU A 71 -12.59 -0.70 17.07
CA LEU A 71 -13.09 -2.00 16.64
C LEU A 71 -12.52 -3.13 17.49
N GLY A 72 -11.21 -3.12 17.80
CA GLY A 72 -10.59 -4.11 18.68
C GLY A 72 -11.18 -4.12 20.09
N LEU A 73 -11.26 -2.95 20.75
CA LEU A 73 -11.88 -2.81 22.09
C LEU A 73 -13.38 -3.17 22.07
N LEU A 74 -14.08 -2.75 21.03
CA LEU A 74 -15.50 -2.99 20.84
C LEU A 74 -15.77 -4.47 20.55
N VAL A 75 -14.87 -5.19 19.88
CA VAL A 75 -14.97 -6.64 19.68
C VAL A 75 -14.98 -7.38 21.01
N PHE A 76 -14.07 -7.01 21.92
CA PHE A 76 -14.01 -7.58 23.25
C PHE A 76 -15.26 -7.26 24.06
N PHE A 77 -15.69 -5.99 24.07
CA PHE A 77 -16.90 -5.56 24.75
C PHE A 77 -18.17 -6.26 24.22
N LEU A 78 -18.31 -6.34 22.90
CA LEU A 78 -19.44 -6.99 22.24
C LEU A 78 -19.46 -8.49 22.46
N ASN A 79 -18.32 -9.18 22.35
CA ASN A 79 -18.25 -10.61 22.63
C ASN A 79 -18.57 -10.89 24.11
N GLY A 80 -18.06 -10.08 25.03
CA GLY A 80 -18.45 -10.16 26.45
C GLY A 80 -19.95 -9.92 26.64
N SER A 81 -20.52 -8.93 25.94
CA SER A 81 -21.97 -8.66 25.98
C SER A 81 -22.80 -9.81 25.41
N LEU A 82 -22.36 -10.42 24.30
CA LEU A 82 -23.02 -11.58 23.70
C LEU A 82 -22.96 -12.79 24.61
N LEU A 83 -21.86 -12.97 25.36
CA LEU A 83 -21.76 -14.01 26.38
C LEU A 83 -22.72 -13.74 27.53
N LEU A 84 -22.79 -12.51 28.04
CA LEU A 84 -23.75 -12.14 29.09
C LEU A 84 -25.20 -12.39 28.63
N VAL A 85 -25.54 -12.04 27.39
CA VAL A 85 -26.85 -12.34 26.79
C VAL A 85 -27.05 -13.86 26.67
N ALA A 86 -26.04 -14.62 26.26
CA ALA A 86 -26.12 -16.07 26.17
C ALA A 86 -26.36 -16.73 27.54
N LEU A 87 -25.74 -16.21 28.60
CA LEU A 87 -25.94 -16.65 29.98
C LEU A 87 -27.34 -16.27 30.51
N TRP A 88 -27.84 -15.08 30.13
CA TRP A 88 -29.18 -14.61 30.48
C TRP A 88 -30.29 -15.42 29.79
N LEU A 89 -30.07 -15.86 28.55
CA LEU A 89 -31.01 -16.69 27.78
C LEU A 89 -31.06 -18.15 28.25
N ILE A 90 -30.24 -18.54 29.22
CA ILE A 90 -30.32 -19.87 29.82
C ILE A 90 -31.66 -19.98 30.57
N PRO A 91 -32.50 -20.99 30.29
CA PRO A 91 -33.87 -21.10 30.82
C PRO A 91 -34.00 -21.00 32.34
N ASP A 92 -32.95 -21.34 33.07
CA ASP A 92 -32.96 -21.37 34.53
C ASP A 92 -32.46 -20.06 35.19
N GLY A 93 -31.93 -19.09 34.42
CA GLY A 93 -31.46 -17.78 34.91
C GLY A 93 -30.19 -17.82 35.79
N ARG A 94 -29.34 -18.85 35.64
CA ARG A 94 -28.27 -19.21 36.59
C ARG A 94 -26.84 -18.88 36.15
N GLY A 95 -26.65 -18.41 34.92
CA GLY A 95 -25.33 -18.03 34.42
C GLY A 95 -25.00 -16.61 34.83
N ALA A 96 -23.95 -16.42 35.63
CA ALA A 96 -23.47 -15.11 36.04
C ALA A 96 -21.99 -14.97 35.73
N ALA A 97 -21.63 -13.78 35.24
CA ALA A 97 -20.25 -13.41 35.01
C ALA A 97 -20.12 -11.92 35.28
N ASP A 98 -19.08 -11.52 36.00
CA ASP A 98 -18.74 -10.11 36.06
C ASP A 98 -18.40 -9.58 34.65
N PRO A 99 -18.74 -8.33 34.31
CA PRO A 99 -18.56 -7.80 32.96
C PRO A 99 -17.12 -7.92 32.43
N GLU A 100 -16.13 -7.74 33.30
CA GLU A 100 -14.70 -7.89 32.94
C GLU A 100 -14.35 -9.35 32.64
N THR A 101 -14.80 -10.28 33.48
CA THR A 101 -14.60 -11.73 33.34
C THR A 101 -15.32 -12.27 32.10
N ALA A 102 -16.52 -11.77 31.80
CA ALA A 102 -17.29 -12.15 30.62
C ALA A 102 -16.54 -11.80 29.32
N VAL A 103 -15.85 -10.66 29.27
CA VAL A 103 -15.02 -10.27 28.12
C VAL A 103 -13.86 -11.25 27.93
N VAL A 104 -13.17 -11.64 29.01
CA VAL A 104 -12.06 -12.60 28.96
C VAL A 104 -12.54 -13.98 28.53
N VAL A 105 -13.63 -14.48 29.11
CA VAL A 105 -14.23 -15.77 28.76
C VAL A 105 -14.66 -15.77 27.30
N ALA A 106 -15.35 -14.73 26.84
CA ALA A 106 -15.80 -14.63 25.45
C ALA A 106 -14.62 -14.56 24.46
N ALA A 107 -13.52 -13.91 24.83
CA ALA A 107 -12.29 -13.88 24.05
C ALA A 107 -11.65 -15.27 23.92
N VAL A 108 -11.52 -15.99 25.04
CA VAL A 108 -10.95 -17.36 25.06
C VAL A 108 -11.83 -18.31 24.27
N MET A 109 -13.16 -18.27 24.49
CA MET A 109 -14.14 -19.09 23.76
C MET A 109 -14.07 -18.85 22.25
N SER A 110 -13.97 -17.58 21.83
CA SER A 110 -13.82 -17.22 20.42
C SER A 110 -12.49 -17.68 19.83
N ALA A 111 -11.39 -17.59 20.58
CA ALA A 111 -10.07 -18.07 20.17
C ALA A 111 -10.04 -19.59 20.00
N VAL A 112 -10.63 -20.33 20.95
CA VAL A 112 -10.67 -21.81 20.89
C VAL A 112 -11.61 -22.29 19.78
N ALA A 113 -12.78 -21.67 19.63
CA ALA A 113 -13.69 -21.98 18.53
C ALA A 113 -13.03 -21.72 17.16
N SER A 114 -12.28 -20.61 17.05
CA SER A 114 -11.47 -20.26 15.87
C SER A 114 -10.37 -21.29 15.58
N ALA A 115 -9.56 -21.64 16.59
CA ALA A 115 -8.47 -22.59 16.45
C ALA A 115 -8.99 -23.97 16.04
N THR A 116 -10.08 -24.42 16.68
CA THR A 116 -10.75 -25.68 16.37
C THR A 116 -11.34 -25.66 14.97
N ALA A 117 -12.04 -24.58 14.59
CA ALA A 117 -12.59 -24.42 13.26
C ALA A 117 -11.48 -24.41 12.20
N THR A 118 -10.34 -23.79 12.48
CA THR A 118 -9.18 -23.70 11.57
C THR A 118 -8.47 -25.05 11.45
N ALA A 119 -8.21 -25.74 12.56
CA ALA A 119 -7.62 -27.09 12.55
C ALA A 119 -8.48 -28.12 11.80
N LEU A 120 -9.81 -27.98 11.90
CA LEU A 120 -10.76 -28.78 11.12
C LEU A 120 -10.85 -28.34 9.65
N ALA A 121 -10.56 -27.08 9.33
CA ALA A 121 -10.51 -26.58 7.95
C ALA A 121 -9.26 -27.07 7.21
N VAL A 122 -8.11 -27.07 7.89
CA VAL A 122 -6.81 -27.55 7.38
C VAL A 122 -6.84 -29.06 7.06
N ARG A 123 -7.85 -29.79 7.56
CA ARG A 123 -8.07 -31.21 7.26
C ARG A 123 -9.19 -31.47 6.23
N ASP A 124 -9.88 -30.43 5.75
CA ASP A 124 -11.05 -30.57 4.88
C ASP A 124 -11.09 -29.41 3.87
N ASP A 125 -10.20 -29.48 2.88
CA ASP A 125 -10.00 -28.48 1.82
C ASP A 125 -11.32 -28.16 1.06
N ASP A 126 -12.20 -29.16 0.96
CA ASP A 126 -13.51 -29.05 0.31
C ASP A 126 -14.53 -28.19 1.08
N ALA A 127 -14.45 -28.13 2.41
CA ALA A 127 -15.37 -27.35 3.24
C ALA A 127 -15.02 -25.85 3.23
N TYR A 128 -13.73 -25.52 3.23
CA TYR A 128 -13.25 -24.14 3.05
C TYR A 128 -13.63 -23.62 1.65
N ARG A 129 -13.40 -24.45 0.62
CA ARG A 129 -13.81 -24.23 -0.77
C ARG A 129 -15.29 -23.87 -0.89
N ARG A 130 -16.19 -24.70 -0.34
CA ARG A 130 -17.65 -24.47 -0.40
C ARG A 130 -18.12 -23.23 0.38
N ARG A 131 -17.41 -22.79 1.42
CA ARG A 131 -17.75 -21.55 2.14
C ARG A 131 -17.37 -20.31 1.32
N LEU A 132 -16.19 -20.31 0.69
CA LEU A 132 -15.75 -19.21 -0.16
C LEU A 132 -16.57 -19.08 -1.45
N TYR A 133 -16.89 -20.19 -2.13
CA TYR A 133 -17.75 -20.15 -3.32
C TYR A 133 -19.19 -19.67 -3.04
N ARG A 134 -19.73 -19.91 -1.83
CA ARG A 134 -21.05 -19.39 -1.44
C ARG A 134 -21.04 -17.89 -1.17
N LEU A 135 -19.90 -17.32 -0.79
CA LEU A 135 -19.75 -15.89 -0.52
C LEU A 135 -19.52 -15.07 -1.80
N THR A 136 -19.05 -15.67 -2.89
CA THR A 136 -18.76 -14.97 -4.16
C THR A 136 -19.97 -14.85 -5.11
N GLY A 137 -21.12 -15.44 -4.77
CA GLY A 137 -22.40 -15.21 -5.45
C GLY A 137 -22.46 -15.65 -6.93
N ARG A 138 -21.46 -16.37 -7.44
CA ARG A 138 -21.46 -16.91 -8.80
C ARG A 138 -21.78 -18.40 -8.77
N THR A 139 -22.92 -18.76 -9.36
CA THR A 139 -23.24 -20.13 -9.72
C THR A 139 -22.16 -20.68 -10.65
N ARG A 140 -21.69 -21.88 -10.32
CA ARG A 140 -20.78 -22.74 -11.11
C ARG A 140 -21.01 -22.53 -12.63
N PRO A 141 -19.98 -22.25 -13.45
CA PRO A 141 -20.08 -22.58 -14.87
C PRO A 141 -20.36 -24.09 -14.97
N ARG A 142 -21.46 -24.45 -15.61
CA ARG A 142 -21.72 -25.84 -16.00
C ARG A 142 -20.64 -26.22 -17.04
N ASP A 143 -20.13 -27.45 -16.86
CA ASP A 143 -19.22 -28.20 -17.72
C ASP A 143 -17.75 -27.73 -17.85
N PRO A 144 -16.79 -28.52 -17.33
CA PRO A 144 -15.35 -28.34 -17.56
C PRO A 144 -14.94 -28.48 -19.04
N GLU A 145 -15.77 -29.11 -19.87
CA GLU A 145 -15.47 -29.42 -21.28
C GLU A 145 -15.98 -28.38 -22.28
N ALA A 146 -16.66 -27.31 -21.83
CA ALA A 146 -17.36 -26.36 -22.72
C ALA A 146 -16.85 -24.91 -22.66
N SER A 147 -15.72 -24.63 -22.02
CA SER A 147 -15.12 -23.28 -22.03
C SER A 147 -13.80 -23.30 -22.81
N PRO A 148 -13.58 -22.40 -23.81
CA PRO A 148 -12.24 -22.17 -24.32
C PRO A 148 -11.33 -21.88 -23.13
N GLU A 149 -10.12 -22.45 -23.08
CA GLU A 149 -9.16 -22.28 -21.97
C GLU A 149 -9.22 -20.85 -21.45
N ALA A 150 -9.78 -20.67 -20.25
CA ALA A 150 -9.99 -19.34 -19.70
C ALA A 150 -8.61 -18.68 -19.59
N ALA A 151 -8.42 -17.57 -20.31
CA ALA A 151 -7.16 -16.87 -20.34
C ALA A 151 -6.70 -16.61 -18.88
N PRO A 152 -5.41 -16.74 -18.54
CA PRO A 152 -4.97 -16.65 -17.14
C PRO A 152 -5.22 -15.25 -16.55
N GLY A 153 -5.53 -15.18 -15.26
CA GLY A 153 -5.51 -13.93 -14.51
C GLY A 153 -4.08 -13.55 -14.12
N THR A 154 -3.85 -12.30 -13.73
CA THR A 154 -2.55 -11.85 -13.19
C THR A 154 -2.72 -11.17 -11.83
N VAL A 155 -1.88 -11.56 -10.87
CA VAL A 155 -1.76 -10.91 -9.55
C VAL A 155 -0.40 -10.23 -9.47
N PHE A 156 -0.40 -8.92 -9.31
CA PHE A 156 0.77 -8.12 -9.00
C PHE A 156 0.82 -7.88 -7.49
N LEU A 157 1.85 -8.39 -6.82
CA LEU A 157 2.09 -8.17 -5.40
C LEU A 157 3.30 -7.26 -5.22
N GLN A 158 3.05 -6.02 -4.82
CA GLN A 158 4.08 -5.06 -4.45
C GLN A 158 4.57 -5.37 -3.02
N LEU A 159 5.88 -5.56 -2.87
CA LEU A 159 6.58 -5.63 -1.59
C LEU A 159 7.19 -4.25 -1.32
N ASP A 160 6.43 -3.40 -0.66
CA ASP A 160 6.80 -2.00 -0.39
C ASP A 160 8.15 -1.89 0.32
N GLY A 161 9.03 -1.05 -0.22
CA GLY A 161 10.38 -0.79 0.31
C GLY A 161 11.39 -1.95 0.21
N VAL A 162 11.02 -3.12 -0.32
CA VAL A 162 11.95 -4.26 -0.46
C VAL A 162 12.81 -4.11 -1.72
N GLY A 163 14.03 -3.60 -1.56
CA GLY A 163 14.99 -3.45 -2.66
C GLY A 163 15.45 -4.78 -3.27
N HIS A 164 16.00 -4.72 -4.50
CA HIS A 164 16.53 -5.89 -5.21
C HIS A 164 17.63 -6.62 -4.41
N HIS A 165 18.54 -5.87 -3.79
CA HIS A 165 19.62 -6.42 -2.97
C HIS A 165 19.09 -7.11 -1.71
N VAL A 166 18.14 -6.47 -1.02
CA VAL A 166 17.44 -7.05 0.14
C VAL A 166 16.77 -8.37 -0.24
N LEU A 167 16.02 -8.43 -1.35
CA LEU A 167 15.35 -9.67 -1.77
C LEU A 167 16.37 -10.79 -2.03
N ARG A 168 17.45 -10.48 -2.75
CA ARG A 168 18.52 -11.47 -3.03
C ARG A 168 19.18 -11.99 -1.77
N ALA A 169 19.51 -11.10 -0.83
CA ALA A 169 20.08 -11.48 0.45
C ALA A 169 19.10 -12.35 1.25
N ALA A 170 17.83 -11.96 1.30
CA ALA A 170 16.79 -12.70 2.02
C ALA A 170 16.57 -14.11 1.48
N VAL A 171 16.64 -14.29 0.16
CA VAL A 171 16.62 -15.62 -0.48
C VAL A 171 17.85 -16.43 -0.10
N ALA A 172 19.05 -15.84 -0.20
CA ALA A 172 20.30 -16.51 0.15
C ALA A 172 20.34 -16.94 1.63
N ASP A 173 19.78 -16.13 2.52
CA ASP A 173 19.71 -16.39 3.97
C ASP A 173 18.56 -17.34 4.35
N GLY A 174 17.80 -17.84 3.38
CA GLY A 174 16.68 -18.76 3.62
C GLY A 174 15.47 -18.11 4.31
N LEU A 175 15.35 -16.79 4.28
CA LEU A 175 14.23 -16.04 4.86
C LEU A 175 12.97 -16.11 4.01
N MET A 176 13.13 -16.29 2.69
CA MET A 176 12.04 -16.32 1.71
C MET A 176 12.05 -17.60 0.85
N PRO A 177 11.74 -18.77 1.45
CA PRO A 177 11.81 -20.05 0.75
C PRO A 177 10.83 -20.19 -0.43
N THR A 178 9.68 -19.52 -0.40
CA THR A 178 8.72 -19.54 -1.52
C THR A 178 9.30 -18.82 -2.73
N VAL A 179 9.86 -17.63 -2.51
CA VAL A 179 10.54 -16.85 -3.56
C VAL A 179 11.78 -17.59 -4.07
N ALA A 180 12.55 -18.24 -3.19
CA ALA A 180 13.67 -19.09 -3.57
C ALA A 180 13.22 -20.19 -4.55
N GLY A 181 12.16 -20.93 -4.21
CA GLY A 181 11.59 -21.96 -5.09
C GLY A 181 11.10 -21.43 -6.43
N TRP A 182 10.59 -20.19 -6.48
CA TRP A 182 10.19 -19.56 -7.75
C TRP A 182 11.39 -19.22 -8.64
N LEU A 183 12.48 -18.73 -8.05
CA LEU A 183 13.74 -18.48 -8.77
C LEU A 183 14.32 -19.78 -9.32
N ASP A 184 14.33 -20.85 -8.52
CA ASP A 184 14.77 -22.18 -8.94
C ASP A 184 13.88 -22.75 -10.07
N ALA A 185 12.59 -22.44 -10.05
CA ALA A 185 11.63 -22.80 -11.10
C ALA A 185 11.72 -21.91 -12.37
N GLY A 186 12.70 -20.99 -12.44
CA GLY A 186 12.97 -20.19 -13.63
C GLY A 186 12.26 -18.83 -13.66
N HIS A 187 11.73 -18.33 -12.54
CA HIS A 187 11.26 -16.95 -12.47
C HIS A 187 12.45 -15.99 -12.68
N ARG A 188 12.20 -14.92 -13.43
CA ARG A 188 13.22 -13.91 -13.76
C ARG A 188 13.14 -12.77 -12.77
N LEU A 189 14.22 -12.58 -12.00
CA LEU A 189 14.43 -11.41 -11.15
C LEU A 189 15.14 -10.32 -11.98
N THR A 190 14.41 -9.26 -12.31
CA THR A 190 14.91 -8.14 -13.13
C THR A 190 14.97 -6.88 -12.27
N PRO A 191 16.15 -6.27 -12.05
CA PRO A 191 16.24 -4.99 -11.35
C PRO A 191 15.69 -3.86 -12.23
N TRP A 192 15.22 -2.79 -11.60
CA TRP A 192 14.90 -1.54 -12.27
C TRP A 192 15.36 -0.35 -11.45
N ARG A 193 15.47 0.82 -12.09
CA ARG A 193 15.94 2.06 -11.46
C ARG A 193 14.81 3.07 -11.35
N THR A 194 14.63 3.64 -10.16
CA THR A 194 13.61 4.66 -9.93
C THR A 194 13.92 5.96 -10.67
N ASP A 195 12.91 6.83 -10.79
CA ASP A 195 13.14 8.26 -11.01
C ASP A 195 13.83 8.89 -9.78
N TRP A 196 14.15 10.19 -9.82
CA TRP A 196 14.76 10.87 -8.66
C TRP A 196 13.90 10.69 -7.40
N SER A 197 12.59 10.86 -7.53
CA SER A 197 11.63 10.54 -6.47
C SER A 197 11.44 9.02 -6.36
N SER A 198 12.24 8.40 -5.49
CA SER A 198 12.18 6.97 -5.15
C SER A 198 11.14 6.68 -4.06
N GLN A 199 9.89 7.11 -4.26
CA GLN A 199 8.83 7.04 -3.24
C GLN A 199 7.57 6.38 -3.76
N THR A 200 6.84 5.71 -2.87
CA THR A 200 5.58 4.99 -3.14
C THR A 200 4.60 5.82 -3.96
N GLY A 201 4.42 7.11 -3.63
CA GLY A 201 3.52 8.01 -4.36
C GLY A 201 3.88 8.20 -5.83
N ALA A 202 5.15 8.49 -6.13
CA ALA A 202 5.63 8.66 -7.50
C ALA A 202 5.67 7.32 -8.25
N SER A 203 6.15 6.26 -7.60
CA SER A 203 6.25 4.93 -8.20
C SER A 203 4.88 4.32 -8.48
N GLN A 204 3.97 4.25 -7.51
CA GLN A 204 2.63 3.68 -7.72
C GLN A 204 1.81 4.47 -8.74
N LEU A 205 1.90 5.81 -8.76
CA LEU A 205 1.17 6.60 -9.76
C LEU A 205 1.65 6.27 -11.17
N GLY A 206 2.97 6.20 -11.37
CA GLY A 206 3.57 5.79 -12.64
C GLY A 206 3.20 4.37 -13.04
N ILE A 207 3.31 3.41 -12.11
CA ILE A 207 3.00 1.98 -12.35
C ILE A 207 1.52 1.76 -12.67
N LEU A 208 0.61 2.39 -11.92
CA LEU A 208 -0.83 2.13 -12.04
C LEU A 208 -1.51 3.00 -13.11
N HIS A 209 -1.07 4.24 -13.33
CA HIS A 209 -1.71 5.19 -14.24
C HIS A 209 -0.86 5.60 -15.44
N GLY A 210 0.39 5.11 -15.53
CA GLY A 210 1.26 5.29 -16.69
C GLY A 210 1.95 6.64 -16.79
N SER A 211 1.83 7.50 -15.78
CA SER A 211 2.51 8.79 -15.70
C SER A 211 2.76 9.18 -14.24
N ASN A 212 4.00 9.47 -13.88
CA ASN A 212 4.36 10.14 -12.62
C ASN A 212 4.95 11.55 -12.85
N GLU A 213 4.81 12.06 -14.07
CA GLU A 213 5.22 13.40 -14.46
C GLU A 213 4.62 14.46 -13.53
N ASP A 214 5.44 15.44 -13.12
CA ASP A 214 5.07 16.51 -12.19
C ASP A 214 4.77 16.04 -10.75
N VAL A 215 5.46 14.97 -10.32
CA VAL A 215 5.50 14.49 -8.92
C VAL A 215 6.96 14.53 -8.45
N PRO A 216 7.47 15.68 -7.96
CA PRO A 216 8.88 15.86 -7.65
C PRO A 216 9.34 15.13 -6.38
N ALA A 217 8.40 14.82 -5.47
CA ALA A 217 8.65 14.14 -4.19
C ALA A 217 7.31 13.66 -3.60
N PHE A 218 7.36 13.11 -2.39
CA PHE A 218 6.21 12.61 -1.64
C PHE A 218 5.35 13.77 -1.17
N ARG A 219 6.00 14.89 -0.81
CA ARG A 219 5.35 16.15 -0.50
C ARG A 219 6.08 17.35 -1.11
N TRP A 220 5.31 18.30 -1.64
CA TRP A 220 5.82 19.52 -2.25
C TRP A 220 4.78 20.64 -2.16
N TYR A 221 5.25 21.89 -2.29
CA TYR A 221 4.40 23.07 -2.27
C TYR A 221 4.15 23.58 -3.69
N GLU A 222 2.87 23.67 -4.09
CA GLU A 222 2.44 24.23 -5.36
C GLU A 222 2.21 25.74 -5.20
N LYS A 223 3.03 26.56 -5.85
CA LYS A 223 3.00 28.03 -5.70
C LYS A 223 1.77 28.68 -6.34
N ASP A 224 1.29 28.12 -7.44
CA ASP A 224 0.12 28.60 -8.18
C ASP A 224 -1.20 28.40 -7.40
N THR A 225 -1.31 27.30 -6.66
CA THR A 225 -2.50 26.99 -5.84
C THR A 225 -2.33 27.33 -4.36
N GLY A 226 -1.09 27.57 -3.91
CA GLY A 226 -0.76 27.75 -2.50
C GLY A 226 -0.96 26.50 -1.64
N ARG A 227 -1.01 25.32 -2.27
CA ARG A 227 -1.34 24.06 -1.60
C ARG A 227 -0.10 23.22 -1.35
N LEU A 228 -0.08 22.61 -0.16
CA LEU A 228 0.86 21.54 0.14
C LEU A 228 0.28 20.20 -0.34
N MET A 229 0.93 19.63 -1.34
CA MET A 229 0.62 18.30 -1.85
C MET A 229 1.36 17.24 -1.02
N VAL A 230 0.67 16.17 -0.64
CA VAL A 230 1.27 15.02 0.06
C VAL A 230 0.62 13.75 -0.47
N SER A 231 1.43 12.81 -0.96
CA SER A 231 0.96 11.64 -1.70
C SER A 231 0.00 10.76 -0.89
N ASN A 232 0.20 10.65 0.43
CA ASN A 232 -0.65 9.88 1.33
C ASN A 232 -1.87 10.67 1.88
N ARG A 233 -2.14 11.88 1.39
CA ARG A 233 -3.39 12.60 1.70
C ARG A 233 -4.46 12.24 0.68
N PRO A 234 -5.66 11.79 1.10
CA PRO A 234 -6.73 11.40 0.17
C PRO A 234 -7.07 12.45 -0.90
N ALA A 235 -7.12 13.73 -0.53
CA ALA A 235 -7.41 14.82 -1.46
C ALA A 235 -6.32 15.01 -2.52
N SER A 236 -5.05 14.92 -2.12
CA SER A 236 -3.90 14.98 -3.03
C SER A 236 -3.86 13.75 -3.93
N ALA A 237 -4.06 12.54 -3.39
CA ALA A 237 -4.09 11.30 -4.16
C ALA A 237 -5.15 11.32 -5.27
N VAL A 238 -6.35 11.86 -5.00
CA VAL A 238 -7.39 12.05 -6.03
C VAL A 238 -6.93 12.99 -7.14
N GLU A 239 -6.30 14.11 -6.78
CA GLU A 239 -5.84 15.10 -7.76
C GLU A 239 -4.69 14.54 -8.60
N LEU A 240 -3.71 13.87 -7.99
CA LEU A 240 -2.61 13.21 -8.71
C LEU A 240 -3.12 12.17 -9.69
N GLN A 241 -4.05 11.32 -9.25
CA GLN A 241 -4.71 10.35 -10.12
C GLN A 241 -5.43 11.03 -11.29
N ARG A 242 -6.15 12.14 -11.03
CA ARG A 242 -6.83 12.92 -12.07
C ARG A 242 -5.84 13.49 -13.10
N ARG A 243 -4.71 14.03 -12.65
CA ARG A 243 -3.65 14.57 -13.53
C ARG A 243 -3.05 13.48 -14.40
N ALA A 244 -2.72 12.33 -13.82
CA ALA A 244 -2.18 11.19 -14.56
C ALA A 244 -3.17 10.67 -15.63
N VAL A 245 -4.45 10.47 -15.27
CA VAL A 245 -5.50 10.05 -16.22
C VAL A 245 -5.69 11.06 -17.34
N ARG A 246 -5.70 12.37 -17.03
CA ARG A 246 -5.81 13.41 -18.05
C ARG A 246 -4.64 13.38 -19.03
N ARG A 247 -3.42 13.17 -18.51
CA ARG A 247 -2.20 13.16 -19.32
C ARG A 247 -2.11 11.92 -20.21
N THR A 248 -2.48 10.76 -19.71
CA THR A 248 -2.38 9.50 -20.47
C THR A 248 -3.60 9.20 -21.32
N GLY A 249 -4.75 9.80 -21.01
CA GLY A 249 -6.04 9.47 -21.62
C GLY A 249 -6.55 8.07 -21.25
N ASP A 250 -5.94 7.42 -20.24
CA ASP A 250 -6.25 6.06 -19.81
C ASP A 250 -6.68 6.06 -18.32
N GLY A 251 -7.67 5.24 -17.98
CA GLY A 251 -8.18 5.09 -16.61
C GLY A 251 -7.19 4.39 -15.67
N GLY A 252 -6.24 3.64 -16.23
CA GLY A 252 -5.18 2.93 -15.51
C GLY A 252 -5.14 1.43 -15.77
N LEU A 253 -4.15 0.76 -15.17
CA LEU A 253 -3.83 -0.65 -15.39
C LEU A 253 -4.98 -1.62 -15.07
N LEU A 254 -5.90 -1.22 -14.19
CA LEU A 254 -6.94 -2.06 -13.58
C LEU A 254 -8.36 -1.65 -14.01
N THR A 255 -8.51 -0.84 -15.06
CA THR A 255 -9.81 -0.38 -15.54
C THR A 255 -10.74 -1.51 -15.98
N PHE A 256 -10.22 -2.62 -16.51
CA PHE A 256 -11.02 -3.73 -17.02
C PHE A 256 -11.00 -4.92 -16.04
N ASP A 257 -12.10 -5.13 -15.31
CA ASP A 257 -12.26 -6.23 -14.33
C ASP A 257 -11.09 -6.36 -13.32
N GLY A 258 -10.49 -5.22 -12.96
CA GLY A 258 -9.36 -5.14 -12.04
C GLY A 258 -9.76 -4.89 -10.57
N ALA A 259 -8.84 -5.22 -9.67
CA ALA A 259 -8.94 -4.92 -8.24
C ALA A 259 -7.66 -4.26 -7.71
N SER A 260 -7.82 -3.22 -6.89
CA SER A 260 -6.74 -2.49 -6.23
C SER A 260 -6.88 -2.63 -4.70
N ARG A 261 -5.84 -3.14 -4.03
CA ARG A 261 -5.83 -3.50 -2.61
C ARG A 261 -4.63 -2.89 -1.89
N GLY A 262 -4.86 -2.08 -0.86
CA GLY A 262 -3.78 -1.48 -0.06
C GLY A 262 -3.01 -0.33 -0.73
N ASN A 263 -3.39 0.08 -1.95
CA ASN A 263 -2.63 1.05 -2.74
C ASN A 263 -3.03 2.51 -2.45
N LEU A 264 -2.16 3.45 -2.78
CA LEU A 264 -2.49 4.88 -2.77
C LEU A 264 -3.50 5.24 -3.87
N PHE A 265 -3.37 4.62 -5.04
CA PHE A 265 -4.17 4.91 -6.24
C PHE A 265 -5.03 3.72 -6.66
N SER A 266 -6.15 4.01 -7.35
CA SER A 266 -7.07 2.92 -7.75
C SER A 266 -6.59 2.13 -8.95
N GLY A 267 -5.70 2.67 -9.78
CA GLY A 267 -5.34 2.09 -11.07
C GLY A 267 -6.54 1.97 -12.03
N GLY A 268 -7.64 2.68 -11.75
CA GLY A 268 -8.89 2.56 -12.50
C GLY A 268 -9.84 1.44 -12.04
N ALA A 269 -9.50 0.70 -10.98
CA ALA A 269 -10.31 -0.41 -10.49
C ALA A 269 -11.65 0.02 -9.84
N ASP A 270 -12.71 -0.76 -10.09
CA ASP A 270 -14.00 -0.65 -9.39
C ASP A 270 -14.00 -1.39 -8.04
N GLN A 271 -13.12 -2.39 -7.88
CA GLN A 271 -12.97 -3.15 -6.65
C GLN A 271 -11.81 -2.59 -5.83
N LEU A 272 -12.15 -2.07 -4.65
CA LEU A 272 -11.25 -1.32 -3.82
C LEU A 272 -11.33 -1.85 -2.39
N ALA A 273 -10.19 -2.11 -1.78
CA ALA A 273 -10.08 -2.22 -0.33
C ALA A 273 -8.81 -1.52 0.09
N LEU A 274 -8.87 -0.70 1.14
CA LEU A 274 -7.71 0.05 1.62
C LEU A 274 -7.06 0.93 0.53
N VAL A 275 -7.86 1.50 -0.38
CA VAL A 275 -7.36 2.41 -1.42
C VAL A 275 -7.55 3.86 -0.99
N LEU A 276 -6.44 4.58 -0.83
CA LEU A 276 -6.42 5.90 -0.21
C LEU A 276 -7.14 6.97 -1.04
N SER A 277 -6.91 7.04 -2.36
CA SER A 277 -7.56 8.05 -3.24
C SER A 277 -9.08 7.98 -3.19
N MET A 278 -9.65 6.83 -2.82
CA MET A 278 -11.09 6.64 -2.74
C MET A 278 -11.68 6.97 -1.37
N ALA A 279 -10.84 7.24 -0.35
CA ALA A 279 -11.28 7.67 0.97
C ALA A 279 -11.87 9.09 0.98
N ALA A 280 -11.44 9.97 0.05
CA ALA A 280 -11.94 11.34 -0.07
C ALA A 280 -13.34 11.46 -0.74
N ARG A 281 -13.77 10.45 -1.52
CA ARG A 281 -15.02 10.52 -2.29
C ARG A 281 -16.21 9.99 -1.46
N ARG A 282 -17.02 10.90 -0.90
CA ARG A 282 -18.32 10.58 -0.28
C ARG A 282 -19.36 10.24 -1.35
N GLY A 283 -19.68 8.95 -1.51
CA GLY A 283 -20.77 8.50 -2.39
C GLY A 283 -21.34 7.15 -1.98
N ARG A 284 -22.66 6.99 -2.08
CA ARG A 284 -23.45 5.78 -1.73
C ARG A 284 -23.04 4.48 -2.50
N ARG A 285 -22.13 4.58 -3.46
CA ARG A 285 -21.72 3.51 -4.39
C ARG A 285 -20.30 2.95 -4.14
N ASN A 286 -19.55 3.47 -3.16
CA ASN A 286 -18.14 3.14 -2.96
C ASN A 286 -17.92 1.97 -1.97
N ARG A 287 -17.46 0.84 -2.51
CA ARG A 287 -17.18 -0.44 -1.84
C ARG A 287 -15.80 -0.54 -1.15
N SER A 288 -15.09 0.57 -0.90
CA SER A 288 -13.77 0.58 -0.23
C SER A 288 -13.76 -0.14 1.14
N ARG A 289 -14.92 -0.20 1.82
CA ARG A 289 -15.08 -0.82 3.15
C ARG A 289 -15.56 -2.28 3.13
N ALA A 290 -15.81 -2.85 1.95
CA ALA A 290 -16.30 -4.22 1.79
C ALA A 290 -15.24 -5.27 2.18
N GLY A 291 -13.94 -4.96 1.99
CA GLY A 291 -12.84 -5.84 2.38
C GLY A 291 -12.74 -6.04 3.90
N TYR A 292 -12.85 -4.95 4.67
CA TYR A 292 -12.92 -4.99 6.14
C TYR A 292 -14.11 -5.81 6.62
N PHE A 293 -15.29 -5.54 6.05
CA PHE A 293 -16.50 -6.28 6.37
C PHE A 293 -16.33 -7.78 6.15
N ALA A 294 -15.90 -8.19 4.95
CA ALA A 294 -15.74 -9.60 4.60
C ALA A 294 -14.76 -10.33 5.53
N TYR A 295 -13.65 -9.68 5.89
CA TYR A 295 -12.63 -10.26 6.76
C TYR A 295 -13.08 -10.40 8.23
N PHE A 296 -13.63 -9.33 8.82
CA PHE A 296 -14.05 -9.30 10.23
C PHE A 296 -15.44 -9.88 10.50
N SER A 297 -16.18 -10.26 9.44
CA SER A 297 -17.43 -11.02 9.57
C SER A 297 -17.23 -12.37 10.25
N ASP A 298 -15.99 -12.90 10.27
CA ASP A 298 -15.62 -14.07 11.05
C ASP A 298 -15.07 -13.63 12.43
N PRO A 299 -15.76 -13.90 13.55
CA PRO A 299 -15.29 -13.54 14.90
C PRO A 299 -13.89 -14.10 15.20
N ALA A 300 -13.57 -15.25 14.61
CA ALA A 300 -12.29 -15.92 14.68
C ALA A 300 -11.13 -15.05 14.16
N ASN A 301 -11.35 -14.37 13.03
CA ASN A 301 -10.36 -13.49 12.41
C ASN A 301 -10.17 -12.23 13.25
N ALA A 302 -11.25 -11.71 13.84
CA ALA A 302 -11.19 -10.54 14.72
C ALA A 302 -10.31 -10.79 15.95
N VAL A 303 -10.54 -11.90 16.66
CA VAL A 303 -9.76 -12.26 17.86
C VAL A 303 -8.31 -12.60 17.51
N ARG A 304 -8.08 -13.36 16.43
CA ARG A 304 -6.71 -13.66 15.95
C ARG A 304 -5.93 -12.39 15.61
N THR A 305 -6.57 -11.45 14.92
CA THR A 305 -5.97 -10.17 14.53
C THR A 305 -5.67 -9.33 15.77
N ALA A 306 -6.60 -9.25 16.73
CA ALA A 306 -6.40 -8.53 17.98
C ALA A 306 -5.23 -9.10 18.80
N GLY A 307 -5.17 -10.43 18.97
CA GLY A 307 -4.06 -11.08 19.66
C GLY A 307 -2.72 -10.89 18.94
N SER A 308 -2.73 -10.93 17.60
CA SER A 308 -1.53 -10.67 16.79
C SER A 308 -1.06 -9.22 16.88
N LEU A 309 -1.99 -8.26 16.96
CA LEU A 309 -1.70 -6.84 17.15
C LEU A 309 -1.04 -6.61 18.51
N VAL A 310 -1.60 -7.16 19.59
CA VAL A 310 -1.00 -7.08 20.93
C VAL A 310 0.40 -7.71 20.94
N THR A 311 0.53 -8.90 20.34
CA THR A 311 1.82 -9.59 20.22
C THR A 311 2.86 -8.73 19.50
N GLU A 312 2.46 -8.03 18.43
CA GLU A 312 3.37 -7.18 17.69
C GLU A 312 3.74 -5.90 18.45
N CYS A 313 2.78 -5.28 19.17
CA CYS A 313 3.07 -4.15 20.05
C CYS A 313 4.07 -4.52 21.15
N VAL A 314 3.86 -5.65 21.83
CA VAL A 314 4.78 -6.15 22.86
C VAL A 314 6.14 -6.45 22.24
N ARG A 315 6.16 -7.09 21.06
CA ARG A 315 7.40 -7.38 20.36
C ARG A 315 8.19 -6.12 20.02
N GLU A 316 7.54 -5.10 19.49
CA GLU A 316 8.16 -3.80 19.21
C GLU A 316 8.80 -3.22 20.48
N MET A 317 8.08 -3.21 21.60
CA MET A 317 8.62 -2.72 22.88
C MET A 317 9.86 -3.52 23.31
N CYS A 318 9.83 -4.84 23.20
CA CYS A 318 10.99 -5.69 23.49
C CYS A 318 12.16 -5.43 22.52
N GLN A 319 11.90 -5.30 21.22
CA GLN A 319 12.92 -5.05 20.19
C GLN A 319 13.59 -3.69 20.39
N SER A 320 12.80 -2.64 20.55
CA SER A 320 13.27 -1.28 20.85
C SER A 320 14.10 -1.23 22.14
N THR A 321 13.65 -1.92 23.20
CA THR A 321 14.39 -2.01 24.47
C THR A 321 15.71 -2.76 24.29
N ARG A 322 15.71 -3.88 23.57
CA ARG A 322 16.93 -4.65 23.28
C ARG A 322 17.92 -3.84 22.45
N ALA A 323 17.46 -3.11 21.45
CA ALA A 323 18.31 -2.24 20.63
C ALA A 323 18.94 -1.12 21.46
N LEU A 324 18.18 -0.53 22.39
CA LEU A 324 18.70 0.44 23.36
C LEU A 324 19.77 -0.19 24.28
N LEU A 325 19.52 -1.39 24.80
CA LEU A 325 20.46 -2.08 25.70
C LEU A 325 21.75 -2.50 24.98
N ARG A 326 21.67 -2.90 23.70
CA ARG A 326 22.83 -3.23 22.87
C ARG A 326 23.56 -2.01 22.31
N ARG A 327 22.95 -0.81 22.44
CA ARG A 327 23.45 0.44 21.87
C ARG A 327 23.59 0.36 20.34
N ASP A 328 22.61 -0.27 19.69
CA ASP A 328 22.54 -0.34 18.23
C ASP A 328 22.41 1.09 17.66
N THR A 329 23.24 1.43 16.67
CA THR A 329 23.25 2.72 15.94
C THR A 329 23.28 2.45 14.43
N PRO A 330 22.58 3.24 13.58
CA PRO A 330 21.76 4.42 13.88
C PRO A 330 20.44 4.09 14.61
N ARG A 331 19.80 5.08 15.25
CA ARG A 331 18.54 4.85 16.00
C ARG A 331 17.62 6.06 16.02
N VAL A 332 16.31 5.80 15.88
CA VAL A 332 15.22 6.80 16.00
C VAL A 332 14.24 6.46 17.12
N SER A 333 13.37 7.40 17.50
CA SER A 333 12.39 7.18 18.56
C SER A 333 11.30 6.19 18.11
N ARG A 334 11.29 5.02 18.75
CA ARG A 334 10.29 3.94 18.54
C ARG A 334 9.20 3.89 19.63
N GLY A 335 9.11 4.92 20.47
CA GLY A 335 8.12 5.02 21.55
C GLY A 335 6.77 5.64 21.13
N GLY A 336 5.84 5.76 22.08
CA GLY A 336 4.56 6.44 21.86
C GLY A 336 3.58 5.62 21.02
N THR A 337 3.08 6.18 19.92
CA THR A 337 2.09 5.53 19.06
C THR A 337 2.69 4.54 18.05
N TYR A 338 4.02 4.56 17.86
CA TYR A 338 4.69 3.75 16.84
C TYR A 338 4.41 2.24 16.95
N PRO A 339 4.45 1.59 18.14
CA PRO A 339 4.13 0.17 18.25
C PRO A 339 2.76 -0.23 17.67
N PHE A 340 1.76 0.64 17.84
CA PHE A 340 0.42 0.40 17.29
C PHE A 340 0.38 0.56 15.77
N VAL A 341 1.13 1.52 15.23
CA VAL A 341 1.22 1.75 13.79
C VAL A 341 1.94 0.60 13.11
N ARG A 342 3.09 0.18 13.65
CA ARG A 342 3.80 -1.03 13.20
C ARG A 342 2.90 -2.25 13.25
N ALA A 343 2.18 -2.46 14.36
CA ALA A 343 1.28 -3.59 14.50
C ALA A 343 0.12 -3.54 13.51
N PHE A 344 -0.43 -2.36 13.22
CA PHE A 344 -1.45 -2.19 12.20
C PHE A 344 -0.93 -2.57 10.80
N ALA A 345 0.20 -2.00 10.36
CA ALA A 345 0.79 -2.27 9.05
C ALA A 345 1.19 -3.74 8.86
N THR A 346 1.86 -4.32 9.86
CA THR A 346 2.42 -5.68 9.76
C THR A 346 1.44 -6.83 10.05
N VAL A 347 0.27 -6.52 10.60
CA VAL A 347 -0.76 -7.52 10.95
C VAL A 347 -2.08 -7.20 10.25
N VAL A 348 -2.73 -6.10 10.63
CA VAL A 348 -4.12 -5.82 10.21
C VAL A 348 -4.18 -5.58 8.72
N GLU A 349 -3.37 -4.65 8.22
CA GLU A 349 -3.36 -4.26 6.82
C GLU A 349 -2.96 -5.43 5.92
N ARG A 350 -1.84 -6.09 6.22
CA ARG A 350 -1.41 -7.31 5.50
C ARG A 350 -2.51 -8.35 5.43
N ASP A 351 -3.11 -8.72 6.58
CA ASP A 351 -4.07 -9.82 6.61
C ASP A 351 -5.37 -9.48 5.85
N VAL A 352 -5.80 -8.20 5.90
CA VAL A 352 -6.94 -7.70 5.13
C VAL A 352 -6.64 -7.71 3.63
N VAL A 353 -5.47 -7.21 3.21
CA VAL A 353 -5.05 -7.19 1.81
C VAL A 353 -4.93 -8.60 1.25
N VAL A 354 -4.21 -9.50 1.93
CA VAL A 354 -4.05 -10.91 1.52
C VAL A 354 -5.41 -11.59 1.40
N SER A 355 -6.31 -11.39 2.37
CA SER A 355 -7.66 -11.96 2.32
C SER A 355 -8.48 -11.40 1.16
N ALA A 356 -8.35 -10.11 0.84
CA ALA A 356 -9.03 -9.49 -0.29
C ALA A 356 -8.50 -10.03 -1.62
N VAL A 357 -7.18 -10.20 -1.77
CA VAL A 357 -6.54 -10.81 -2.95
C VAL A 357 -7.04 -12.23 -3.17
N MET A 358 -7.03 -13.08 -2.13
CA MET A 358 -7.57 -14.43 -2.21
C MET A 358 -9.05 -14.43 -2.63
N GLY A 359 -9.85 -13.50 -2.10
CA GLY A 359 -11.25 -13.33 -2.49
C GLY A 359 -11.43 -12.93 -3.95
N ASP A 360 -10.57 -12.05 -4.47
CA ASP A 360 -10.59 -11.64 -5.88
C ASP A 360 -10.19 -12.78 -6.83
N MET A 361 -9.20 -13.58 -6.44
CA MET A 361 -8.77 -14.75 -7.19
C MET A 361 -9.88 -15.80 -7.27
N LEU A 362 -10.53 -16.08 -6.15
CA LEU A 362 -11.66 -17.02 -6.09
C LEU A 362 -12.92 -16.47 -6.76
N ALA A 363 -13.03 -15.16 -6.92
CA ALA A 363 -14.06 -14.52 -7.74
C ALA A 363 -13.72 -14.53 -9.26
N GLY A 364 -12.51 -14.97 -9.64
CA GLY A 364 -12.07 -15.11 -11.03
C GLY A 364 -11.64 -13.80 -11.71
N ARG A 365 -11.27 -12.76 -10.94
CA ARG A 365 -10.85 -11.45 -11.48
C ARG A 365 -9.67 -11.54 -12.44
N THR A 366 -9.68 -10.75 -13.51
CA THR A 366 -8.60 -10.77 -14.52
C THR A 366 -7.28 -10.16 -14.02
N ALA A 367 -7.34 -9.09 -13.24
CA ALA A 367 -6.16 -8.39 -12.74
C ALA A 367 -6.33 -7.96 -11.28
N VAL A 368 -5.31 -8.23 -10.46
CA VAL A 368 -5.28 -7.78 -9.06
C VAL A 368 -3.93 -7.11 -8.81
N TYR A 369 -3.92 -5.89 -8.29
CA TYR A 369 -2.72 -5.24 -7.79
C TYR A 369 -2.87 -5.01 -6.29
N ALA A 370 -1.92 -5.50 -5.51
CA ALA A 370 -1.94 -5.39 -4.07
C ALA A 370 -0.59 -4.95 -3.52
N ASP A 371 -0.63 -4.05 -2.56
CA ASP A 371 0.54 -3.54 -1.87
C ASP A 371 0.63 -4.06 -0.44
N LEU A 372 1.82 -4.51 -0.07
CA LEU A 372 2.14 -5.08 1.24
C LEU A 372 3.17 -4.20 1.95
N VAL A 373 2.68 -3.10 2.55
CA VAL A 373 3.44 -2.01 3.22
C VAL A 373 4.29 -2.42 4.44
N ALA A 374 4.27 -3.70 4.83
CA ALA A 374 4.77 -4.14 6.13
C ALA A 374 6.28 -3.96 6.31
N TYR A 375 7.07 -4.12 5.24
CA TYR A 375 8.52 -4.04 5.31
C TYR A 375 9.00 -2.60 5.46
N ASP A 376 8.49 -1.71 4.61
CA ASP A 376 8.83 -0.29 4.57
C ASP A 376 8.68 0.41 5.94
N GLU A 377 7.52 0.27 6.60
CA GLU A 377 7.27 0.91 7.92
C GLU A 377 8.24 0.41 9.02
N VAL A 378 8.68 -0.85 8.94
CA VAL A 378 9.66 -1.40 9.89
C VAL A 378 11.07 -0.95 9.55
N ALA A 379 11.42 -0.95 8.27
CA ALA A 379 12.74 -0.55 7.78
C ALA A 379 13.04 0.93 8.09
N HIS A 380 12.04 1.81 8.00
CA HIS A 380 12.18 3.21 8.41
C HIS A 380 12.68 3.43 9.84
N HIS A 381 12.28 2.55 10.76
CA HIS A 381 12.57 2.72 12.20
C HIS A 381 13.63 1.77 12.73
N SER A 382 13.87 0.67 12.04
CA SER A 382 14.80 -0.40 12.45
C SER A 382 16.00 -0.54 11.52
N GLY A 383 16.03 0.19 10.41
CA GLY A 383 16.97 0.05 9.32
C GLY A 383 16.52 -1.04 8.33
N PRO A 384 16.97 -1.00 7.07
CA PRO A 384 16.61 -1.98 6.05
C PRO A 384 17.20 -3.36 6.35
N HIS A 385 18.36 -3.43 6.99
CA HIS A 385 19.03 -4.70 7.28
C HIS A 385 18.96 -5.01 8.78
N GLY A 386 18.45 -6.19 9.13
CA GLY A 386 18.51 -6.69 10.50
C GLY A 386 17.35 -7.59 10.90
N ARG A 387 17.42 -8.09 12.13
CA ARG A 387 16.50 -9.12 12.64
C ARG A 387 15.02 -8.70 12.61
N ASP A 388 14.75 -7.41 12.75
CA ASP A 388 13.40 -6.87 12.76
C ASP A 388 12.77 -6.94 11.36
N THR A 389 13.51 -6.54 10.32
CA THR A 389 13.07 -6.63 8.92
C THR A 389 13.10 -8.08 8.40
N ASP A 390 14.07 -8.91 8.81
CA ASP A 390 14.12 -10.34 8.48
C ASP A 390 12.84 -11.09 8.88
N GLN A 391 12.27 -10.72 10.03
CA GLN A 391 11.04 -11.32 10.51
C GLN A 391 9.83 -10.91 9.66
N VAL A 392 9.84 -9.67 9.15
CA VAL A 392 8.81 -9.19 8.22
C VAL A 392 8.94 -9.92 6.89
N LEU A 393 10.14 -10.08 6.34
CA LEU A 393 10.39 -10.83 5.11
C LEU A 393 9.88 -12.27 5.20
N ARG A 394 10.18 -12.98 6.30
CA ARG A 394 9.61 -14.31 6.58
C ARG A 394 8.08 -14.33 6.62
N ARG A 395 7.43 -13.25 7.06
CA ARG A 395 5.96 -13.13 7.10
C ARG A 395 5.38 -12.82 5.72
N LEU A 396 6.06 -11.99 4.94
CA LEU A 396 5.70 -11.70 3.55
C LEU A 396 5.79 -12.97 2.71
N ASP A 397 6.87 -13.76 2.84
CA ASP A 397 7.01 -15.04 2.12
C ASP A 397 5.87 -16.01 2.45
N ARG A 398 5.46 -16.11 3.73
CA ARG A 398 4.28 -16.93 4.09
C ARG A 398 2.97 -16.42 3.49
N ALA A 399 2.81 -15.11 3.35
CA ALA A 399 1.63 -14.53 2.69
C ALA A 399 1.64 -14.84 1.19
N ILE A 400 2.81 -14.76 0.54
CA ILE A 400 3.02 -15.14 -0.86
C ILE A 400 2.69 -16.63 -1.06
N ALA A 401 3.19 -17.51 -0.19
CA ALA A 401 2.89 -18.95 -0.22
C ALA A 401 1.39 -19.25 -0.12
N LEU A 402 0.69 -18.53 0.77
CA LEU A 402 -0.76 -18.68 0.93
C LEU A 402 -1.51 -18.25 -0.34
N ILE A 403 -1.13 -17.13 -0.94
CA ILE A 403 -1.73 -16.64 -2.20
C ILE A 403 -1.47 -17.66 -3.33
N ALA A 404 -0.24 -18.18 -3.43
CA ALA A 404 0.13 -19.21 -4.41
C ALA A 404 -0.71 -20.48 -4.26
N THR A 405 -0.91 -20.96 -3.03
CA THR A 405 -1.76 -22.12 -2.73
C THR A 405 -3.21 -21.89 -3.15
N VAL A 406 -3.73 -20.66 -2.95
CA VAL A 406 -5.10 -20.32 -3.40
C VAL A 406 -5.20 -20.23 -4.92
N ALA A 407 -4.14 -19.84 -5.62
CA ALA A 407 -4.10 -19.80 -7.08
C ALA A 407 -4.41 -21.16 -7.71
N GLU A 408 -3.92 -22.25 -7.11
CA GLU A 408 -4.17 -23.63 -7.56
C GLU A 408 -5.66 -24.03 -7.52
N HIS A 409 -6.45 -23.35 -6.68
CA HIS A 409 -7.85 -23.67 -6.40
C HIS A 409 -8.83 -22.66 -7.00
N ALA A 410 -8.31 -21.63 -7.68
CA ALA A 410 -9.10 -20.57 -8.26
C ALA A 410 -9.85 -21.07 -9.53
N PRO A 411 -11.00 -20.45 -9.88
CA PRO A 411 -11.78 -20.85 -11.06
C PRO A 411 -11.06 -20.59 -12.39
N ARG A 412 -9.89 -19.95 -12.38
CA ARG A 412 -9.00 -19.71 -13.52
C ARG A 412 -7.54 -19.80 -13.07
N PRO A 413 -6.60 -20.13 -13.95
CA PRO A 413 -5.17 -20.07 -13.62
C PRO A 413 -4.72 -18.63 -13.37
N TYR A 414 -3.78 -18.44 -12.46
CA TYR A 414 -3.19 -17.13 -12.15
C TYR A 414 -1.68 -17.14 -12.32
N ARG A 415 -1.16 -16.09 -12.93
CA ARG A 415 0.26 -15.73 -12.93
C ARG A 415 0.50 -14.75 -11.78
N ILE A 416 1.48 -15.03 -10.93
CA ILE A 416 1.83 -14.15 -9.81
C ILE A 416 3.14 -13.45 -10.15
N VAL A 417 3.13 -12.12 -10.10
CA VAL A 417 4.29 -11.26 -10.31
C VAL A 417 4.56 -10.54 -8.99
N LEU A 418 5.82 -10.60 -8.52
CA LEU A 418 6.24 -9.76 -7.41
C LEU A 418 6.97 -8.53 -7.95
N LEU A 419 6.77 -7.39 -7.31
CA LEU A 419 7.51 -6.19 -7.63
C LEU A 419 7.80 -5.40 -6.37
N SER A 420 8.76 -4.49 -6.49
CA SER A 420 8.99 -3.43 -5.52
C SER A 420 8.90 -2.10 -6.27
N ASP A 421 8.39 -1.08 -5.59
CA ASP A 421 8.26 0.29 -6.05
C ASP A 421 9.52 1.13 -5.76
N HIS A 422 10.24 0.81 -4.69
CA HIS A 422 11.57 1.30 -4.35
C HIS A 422 12.26 0.37 -3.34
N GLY A 423 13.58 0.56 -3.15
CA GLY A 423 14.31 -0.05 -2.03
C GLY A 423 14.36 0.88 -0.82
N GLN A 424 15.29 0.63 0.09
CA GLN A 424 15.67 1.56 1.15
C GLN A 424 17.18 1.57 1.36
N SER A 425 17.75 2.74 1.59
CA SER A 425 19.16 2.92 1.96
C SER A 425 19.29 3.12 3.47
N PRO A 426 20.27 2.50 4.15
CA PRO A 426 20.50 2.70 5.57
C PRO A 426 21.13 4.08 5.85
N GLY A 427 21.05 4.57 7.08
CA GLY A 427 21.87 5.71 7.52
C GLY A 427 21.35 6.43 8.76
N GLU A 428 22.19 7.30 9.32
CA GLU A 428 21.76 8.25 10.36
C GLU A 428 20.91 9.37 9.75
N THR A 429 20.00 9.93 10.53
CA THR A 429 19.29 11.14 10.12
C THR A 429 20.28 12.30 10.02
N PHE A 430 20.01 13.25 9.12
CA PHE A 430 20.80 14.46 8.97
C PHE A 430 20.91 15.23 10.30
N GLU A 431 19.81 15.31 11.05
CA GLU A 431 19.81 15.94 12.38
C GLU A 431 20.72 15.21 13.38
N SER A 432 20.75 13.88 13.35
CA SER A 432 21.61 13.10 14.26
C SER A 432 23.10 13.28 13.90
N ALA A 433 23.41 13.27 12.61
CA ALA A 433 24.79 13.39 12.11
C ALA A 433 25.37 14.80 12.30
N TYR A 434 24.55 15.86 12.15
CA TYR A 434 25.02 17.25 12.11
C TYR A 434 24.51 18.15 13.24
N GLY A 435 23.58 17.67 14.06
CA GLY A 435 23.03 18.41 15.21
C GLY A 435 22.02 19.51 14.85
N LEU A 436 21.56 19.55 13.59
CA LEU A 436 20.51 20.46 13.12
C LEU A 436 19.71 19.85 11.97
N SER A 437 18.44 20.21 11.85
CA SER A 437 17.58 19.79 10.74
C SER A 437 17.83 20.58 9.45
N LEU A 438 17.41 20.05 8.29
CA LEU A 438 17.46 20.79 7.02
C LEU A 438 16.73 22.14 7.12
N LYS A 439 15.58 22.17 7.81
CA LYS A 439 14.82 23.41 8.04
C LYS A 439 15.64 24.45 8.81
N GLU A 440 16.39 24.03 9.83
CA GLU A 440 17.25 24.93 10.59
C GLU A 440 18.45 25.40 9.77
N LEU A 441 19.03 24.54 8.92
CA LEU A 441 20.09 24.91 7.99
C LEU A 441 19.61 25.99 7.00
N VAL A 442 18.43 25.81 6.41
CA VAL A 442 17.83 26.78 5.49
C VAL A 442 17.53 28.10 6.20
N ARG A 443 16.97 28.05 7.41
CA ARG A 443 16.72 29.27 8.20
C ARG A 443 18.02 30.03 8.49
N ALA A 444 19.09 29.32 8.87
CA ALA A 444 20.40 29.93 9.07
C ALA A 444 20.92 30.57 7.78
N GLY A 445 20.82 29.88 6.65
CA GLY A 445 21.19 30.40 5.33
C GLY A 445 20.37 31.61 4.88
N CYS A 446 19.12 31.72 5.31
CA CYS A 446 18.26 32.88 5.09
C CYS A 446 18.48 34.03 6.09
N GLY A 447 19.36 33.90 7.07
CA GLY A 447 19.55 34.89 8.14
C GLY A 447 18.39 34.96 9.14
N LEU A 448 17.54 33.93 9.18
CA LEU A 448 16.40 33.85 10.09
C LEU A 448 16.81 33.26 11.45
N PRO A 449 16.10 33.62 12.55
CA PRO A 449 16.37 33.03 13.86
C PRO A 449 16.22 31.50 13.83
N VAL A 450 17.27 30.81 14.27
CA VAL A 450 17.26 29.37 14.53
C VAL A 450 16.90 29.16 16.00
N PRO A 451 15.81 28.42 16.32
CA PRO A 451 15.42 28.18 17.71
C PRO A 451 16.57 27.52 18.50
N ARG A 452 16.96 28.10 19.64
CA ARG A 452 17.92 27.46 20.57
C ARG A 452 17.19 26.38 21.39
N ARG A 453 17.49 25.10 21.08
CA ARG A 453 17.18 23.83 21.80
C ARG A 453 15.88 23.08 21.45
N VAL A 454 16.10 21.79 21.18
CA VAL A 454 15.28 20.57 21.21
C VAL A 454 13.77 20.78 21.09
N ARG A 455 13.32 21.15 19.89
CA ARG A 455 11.99 20.74 19.44
C ARG A 455 12.16 19.42 18.71
N ARG A 456 11.60 18.35 19.27
CA ARG A 456 11.28 17.14 18.52
C ARG A 456 10.37 17.55 17.36
N THR A 457 10.92 17.77 16.18
CA THR A 457 10.15 17.73 14.94
C THR A 457 9.55 16.33 14.87
N ARG A 458 8.25 16.21 15.09
CA ARG A 458 7.53 14.97 14.74
C ARG A 458 7.46 14.94 13.21
N SER A 459 8.53 14.50 12.56
CA SER A 459 8.51 14.09 11.15
C SER A 459 8.80 12.60 11.13
N GLY A 460 7.74 11.82 10.95
CA GLY A 460 7.73 10.36 11.01
C GLY A 460 6.36 9.92 11.51
N SER A 461 5.59 9.05 10.88
CA SER A 461 5.83 8.12 9.78
C SER A 461 4.66 8.17 8.78
N GLU A 462 4.92 7.73 7.56
CA GLU A 462 3.96 7.66 6.46
C GLU A 462 2.70 6.86 6.85
N ALA A 463 2.88 5.80 7.65
CA ALA A 463 1.78 5.03 8.24
C ALA A 463 1.16 5.70 9.49
N ARG A 464 1.89 6.52 10.26
CA ARG A 464 1.32 7.27 11.41
C ARG A 464 0.29 8.28 10.93
N ASP A 465 0.55 8.94 9.81
CA ASP A 465 -0.36 9.95 9.27
C ASP A 465 -1.51 9.30 8.51
N ALA A 466 -1.27 8.25 7.71
CA ALA A 466 -2.33 7.46 7.06
C ALA A 466 -3.26 6.77 8.08
N ALA A 467 -2.71 6.15 9.15
CA ALA A 467 -3.50 5.52 10.20
C ALA A 467 -4.23 6.54 11.08
N ARG A 468 -3.62 7.71 11.35
CA ARG A 468 -4.27 8.79 12.10
C ARG A 468 -5.35 9.46 11.27
N ASP A 469 -5.18 9.60 9.96
CA ASP A 469 -6.18 10.17 9.06
C ASP A 469 -7.32 9.19 8.75
N ALA A 470 -7.03 7.88 8.67
CA ALA A 470 -8.05 6.84 8.67
C ALA A 470 -8.86 6.83 9.98
N LEU A 471 -8.19 7.00 11.13
CA LEU A 471 -8.79 7.11 12.46
C LEU A 471 -9.63 8.38 12.61
N ARG A 472 -9.17 9.53 12.12
CA ARG A 472 -9.92 10.81 12.17
C ARG A 472 -11.09 10.85 11.19
N SER A 473 -10.93 10.31 9.99
CA SER A 473 -12.00 10.18 9.00
C SER A 473 -13.13 9.27 9.49
N ALA A 474 -12.81 8.28 10.33
CA ALA A 474 -13.77 7.39 10.98
C ALA A 474 -14.49 8.05 12.18
N LEU A 475 -13.89 9.01 12.88
CA LEU A 475 -14.47 9.69 14.05
C LEU A 475 -15.47 10.84 13.72
N HIS A 476 -15.93 10.98 12.47
CA HIS A 476 -16.88 12.01 12.03
C HIS A 476 -16.56 13.46 12.44
N ARG A 477 -15.33 13.75 12.86
CA ARG A 477 -14.89 15.11 13.06
C ARG A 477 -14.65 15.69 11.66
N PRO A 478 -15.20 16.86 11.30
CA PRO A 478 -14.79 17.53 10.08
C PRO A 478 -13.26 17.56 10.10
N LEU A 479 -12.66 17.12 9.00
CA LEU A 479 -11.26 17.36 8.75
C LEU A 479 -11.14 18.88 8.75
N ASP A 480 -10.62 19.45 9.83
CA ASP A 480 -10.04 20.78 9.74
C ASP A 480 -8.80 20.60 8.85
N GLU A 481 -9.04 20.65 7.53
CA GLU A 481 -8.04 20.61 6.45
C GLU A 481 -6.95 21.69 6.66
N THR A 482 -7.23 22.66 7.51
CA THR A 482 -6.37 23.75 7.96
C THR A 482 -5.37 23.34 9.05
N GLY A 483 -5.65 22.35 9.91
CA GLY A 483 -4.90 22.14 11.15
C GLY A 483 -3.52 21.47 11.01
N GLU A 484 -3.34 20.58 10.02
CA GLU A 484 -2.05 19.89 9.78
C GLU A 484 -1.24 20.57 8.68
N THR A 485 -1.90 21.08 7.64
CA THR A 485 -1.32 21.96 6.62
C THR A 485 -0.71 23.22 7.24
N ALA A 486 -1.34 23.79 8.28
CA ALA A 486 -0.83 24.97 9.00
C ALA A 486 0.41 24.70 9.87
N LYS A 487 0.80 23.43 10.13
CA LYS A 487 2.01 23.12 10.91
C LYS A 487 3.27 23.05 10.04
N GLU A 488 3.11 22.65 8.78
CA GLU A 488 4.21 22.55 7.81
C GLU A 488 4.43 23.89 7.08
N LEU A 489 3.36 24.65 6.85
CA LEU A 489 3.44 26.01 6.32
C LEU A 489 3.96 26.99 7.37
N PRO A 490 4.81 27.95 6.98
CA PRO A 490 5.27 28.99 7.88
C PRO A 490 4.13 29.92 8.27
N ALA A 491 4.21 30.48 9.48
CA ALA A 491 3.24 31.47 9.96
C ALA A 491 3.31 32.79 9.18
N LYS A 492 4.44 33.05 8.52
CA LYS A 492 4.66 34.22 7.66
C LYS A 492 4.93 33.74 6.23
N PRO A 493 4.19 34.24 5.22
CA PRO A 493 4.43 33.87 3.82
C PRO A 493 5.85 34.18 3.30
N SER A 494 6.57 35.10 3.94
CA SER A 494 7.95 35.47 3.58
C SER A 494 9.02 34.50 4.09
N GLU A 495 8.67 33.54 4.95
CA GLU A 495 9.59 32.49 5.39
C GLU A 495 9.56 31.31 4.41
N PRO A 496 10.69 30.62 4.19
CA PRO A 496 10.73 29.47 3.30
C PRO A 496 9.92 28.28 3.86
N VAL A 497 9.20 27.61 2.97
CA VAL A 497 8.65 26.27 3.19
C VAL A 497 9.78 25.27 2.91
N VAL A 498 10.11 24.45 3.91
CA VAL A 498 11.15 23.40 3.80
C VAL A 498 10.50 22.06 4.08
N LEU A 499 10.50 21.18 3.08
CA LEU A 499 9.87 19.87 3.11
C LEU A 499 10.95 18.81 2.92
N ALA A 500 10.91 17.76 3.74
CA ALA A 500 11.76 16.59 3.61
C ALA A 500 10.97 15.45 2.97
N SER A 501 11.62 14.56 2.24
CA SER A 501 11.04 13.38 1.61
C SER A 501 12.13 12.32 1.63
N GLY A 502 12.27 11.67 2.79
CA GLY A 502 13.44 10.87 3.14
C GLY A 502 14.74 11.66 3.01
N ASN A 503 15.60 11.29 2.08
CA ASN A 503 16.91 11.91 1.85
C ASN A 503 16.91 12.99 0.74
N LEU A 504 15.72 13.39 0.28
CA LEU A 504 15.44 14.51 -0.64
C LEU A 504 14.77 15.68 0.11
N GLY A 505 15.21 16.90 -0.16
CA GLY A 505 14.70 18.13 0.42
C GLY A 505 14.15 19.08 -0.66
N LEU A 506 13.08 19.79 -0.35
CA LEU A 506 12.41 20.73 -1.23
C LEU A 506 12.23 22.06 -0.49
N ILE A 507 12.69 23.15 -1.09
CA ILE A 507 12.61 24.50 -0.51
C ILE A 507 11.86 25.40 -1.48
N SER A 508 10.79 26.01 -0.99
CA SER A 508 9.98 26.97 -1.75
C SER A 508 9.79 28.27 -0.97
N PHE A 509 9.79 29.39 -1.67
CA PHE A 509 9.48 30.73 -1.14
C PHE A 509 8.05 31.12 -1.54
N PRO A 510 7.06 31.00 -0.62
CA PRO A 510 5.64 31.17 -0.95
C PRO A 510 5.25 32.57 -1.40
N ASP A 511 6.01 33.60 -1.04
CA ASP A 511 5.77 34.99 -1.43
C ASP A 511 6.18 35.31 -2.87
N VAL A 512 6.85 34.38 -3.57
CA VAL A 512 7.24 34.52 -4.97
C VAL A 512 6.48 33.50 -5.83
N PRO A 513 5.70 33.94 -6.85
CA PRO A 513 4.79 33.05 -7.59
C PRO A 513 5.49 32.14 -8.60
N HIS A 514 6.71 32.47 -9.04
CA HIS A 514 7.50 31.68 -10.00
C HIS A 514 8.61 30.89 -9.30
N ARG A 515 9.22 29.93 -10.02
CA ARG A 515 10.44 29.25 -9.58
C ARG A 515 11.59 30.26 -9.55
N MET A 516 12.12 30.53 -8.37
CA MET A 516 13.19 31.51 -8.20
C MET A 516 14.49 31.02 -8.82
N THR A 517 15.19 31.94 -9.46
CA THR A 517 16.54 31.73 -10.00
C THR A 517 17.61 31.88 -8.92
N ARG A 518 18.79 31.33 -9.17
CA ARG A 518 19.99 31.48 -8.35
C ARG A 518 20.25 32.95 -8.06
N GLU A 519 20.19 33.80 -9.08
CA GLU A 519 20.47 35.24 -8.97
C GLU A 519 19.44 35.98 -8.11
N GLU A 520 18.18 35.53 -8.09
CA GLU A 520 17.16 36.06 -7.19
C GLU A 520 17.36 35.57 -5.75
N ILE A 521 17.68 34.27 -5.58
CA ILE A 521 17.92 33.66 -4.28
C ILE A 521 19.15 34.26 -3.61
N GLU A 522 20.26 34.45 -4.31
CA GLU A 522 21.48 35.04 -3.78
C GLU A 522 21.30 36.50 -3.39
N ARG A 523 20.51 37.26 -4.16
CA ARG A 523 20.20 38.65 -3.82
C ARG A 523 19.37 38.76 -2.56
N ARG A 524 18.44 37.83 -2.34
CA ARG A 524 17.54 37.81 -1.18
C ARG A 524 18.18 37.16 0.05
N HIS A 525 18.95 36.10 -0.15
CA HIS A 525 19.55 35.25 0.87
C HIS A 525 20.99 34.87 0.47
N PRO A 526 21.96 35.80 0.58
CA PRO A 526 23.31 35.64 0.03
C PRO A 526 24.11 34.44 0.54
N ALA A 527 23.75 33.90 1.71
CA ALA A 527 24.43 32.77 2.30
C ALA A 527 23.76 31.41 1.98
N LEU A 528 22.53 31.37 1.48
CA LEU A 528 21.71 30.15 1.46
C LEU A 528 22.29 29.05 0.56
N LEU A 529 22.47 29.32 -0.73
CA LEU A 529 22.92 28.30 -1.69
C LEU A 529 24.32 27.79 -1.34
N ARG A 530 25.24 28.70 -1.01
CA ARG A 530 26.58 28.34 -0.52
C ARG A 530 26.54 27.49 0.74
N THR A 531 25.67 27.83 1.70
CA THR A 531 25.52 27.08 2.96
C THR A 531 25.03 25.66 2.69
N LEU A 532 24.07 25.48 1.78
CA LEU A 532 23.56 24.16 1.39
C LEU A 532 24.62 23.36 0.62
N ALA A 533 25.17 23.91 -0.46
CA ALA A 533 26.10 23.20 -1.34
C ALA A 533 27.41 22.78 -0.66
N HIS A 534 27.89 23.55 0.32
CA HIS A 534 29.15 23.22 1.03
C HIS A 534 28.94 22.28 2.23
N HIS A 535 27.70 22.06 2.66
CA HIS A 535 27.40 21.27 3.86
C HIS A 535 27.73 19.78 3.64
N PRO A 536 28.45 19.10 4.56
CA PRO A 536 28.83 17.68 4.39
C PRO A 536 27.66 16.71 4.24
N GLY A 537 26.53 17.03 4.86
CA GLY A 537 25.31 16.25 4.73
C GLY A 537 24.57 16.41 3.39
N VAL A 538 24.99 17.33 2.52
CA VAL A 538 24.36 17.61 1.21
C VAL A 538 25.28 17.10 0.11
N GLY A 539 24.72 16.29 -0.79
CA GLY A 539 25.45 15.79 -1.96
C GLY A 539 25.46 16.83 -3.07
N PHE A 540 24.29 17.35 -3.42
CA PHE A 540 24.14 18.41 -4.40
C PHE A 540 22.80 19.15 -4.25
N VAL A 541 22.70 20.29 -4.91
CA VAL A 541 21.53 21.17 -4.94
C VAL A 541 21.18 21.48 -6.40
N LEU A 542 19.90 21.43 -6.76
CA LEU A 542 19.39 21.89 -8.06
C LEU A 542 18.66 23.22 -7.89
N VAL A 543 18.99 24.20 -8.72
CA VAL A 543 18.41 25.55 -8.74
C VAL A 543 18.27 26.06 -10.18
N ALA A 544 17.24 26.87 -10.48
CA ALA A 544 17.16 27.54 -11.79
C ALA A 544 18.20 28.67 -11.89
N SER A 545 18.73 29.01 -13.07
CA SER A 545 19.47 30.27 -13.30
C SER A 545 18.94 30.98 -14.54
N ALA A 546 18.91 32.31 -14.47
CA ALA A 546 18.52 33.14 -15.61
C ALA A 546 19.57 33.14 -16.73
N GLU A 547 20.84 32.92 -16.39
CA GLU A 547 21.98 33.03 -17.32
C GLU A 547 22.33 31.68 -17.96
N HIS A 548 22.32 30.60 -17.18
CA HIS A 548 22.87 29.30 -17.58
C HIS A 548 21.82 28.18 -17.71
N GLY A 549 20.53 28.51 -17.58
CA GLY A 549 19.50 27.51 -17.32
C GLY A 549 19.66 26.91 -15.93
N SER A 550 18.97 25.81 -15.62
CA SER A 550 19.12 25.21 -14.29
C SER A 550 20.54 24.69 -14.04
N LEU A 551 20.99 24.76 -12.79
CA LEU A 551 22.33 24.41 -12.34
C LEU A 551 22.27 23.37 -11.22
N VAL A 552 23.22 22.43 -11.25
CA VAL A 552 23.58 21.61 -10.09
C VAL A 552 24.77 22.26 -9.39
N LEU A 553 24.59 22.57 -8.11
CA LEU A 553 25.61 23.09 -7.22
C LEU A 553 26.03 21.99 -6.26
N ALA A 554 27.34 21.77 -6.11
CA ALA A 554 27.89 20.79 -5.19
C ALA A 554 29.04 21.40 -4.37
N ARG A 555 29.66 20.56 -3.54
CA ARG A 555 30.78 20.93 -2.68
C ARG A 555 31.96 21.49 -3.51
N ASP A 556 32.82 22.27 -2.84
CA ASP A 556 34.03 22.88 -3.41
C ASP A 556 33.78 23.88 -4.56
N GLY A 557 32.57 24.45 -4.62
CA GLY A 557 32.18 25.45 -5.62
C GLY A 557 31.94 24.87 -7.01
N VAL A 558 31.68 23.56 -7.11
CA VAL A 558 31.33 22.92 -8.38
C VAL A 558 29.93 23.35 -8.81
N GLU A 559 29.83 23.92 -10.01
CA GLU A 559 28.58 24.30 -10.66
C GLU A 559 28.54 23.66 -12.05
N VAL A 560 27.46 22.96 -12.37
CA VAL A 560 27.29 22.30 -13.68
C VAL A 560 25.89 22.61 -14.23
N PRO A 561 25.77 23.16 -15.44
CA PRO A 561 24.49 23.32 -16.13
C PRO A 561 23.77 21.98 -16.29
N VAL A 562 22.46 21.95 -16.01
CA VAL A 562 21.63 20.74 -16.12
C VAL A 562 21.69 20.14 -17.52
N ALA A 563 21.80 20.98 -18.56
CA ALA A 563 21.95 20.56 -19.95
C ALA A 563 23.27 19.82 -20.23
N GLU A 564 24.30 20.04 -19.42
CA GLU A 564 25.65 19.47 -19.55
C GLU A 564 25.90 18.31 -18.56
N LEU A 565 24.94 18.00 -17.69
CA LEU A 565 25.10 16.94 -16.69
C LEU A 565 25.37 15.59 -17.34
N ALA A 566 26.43 14.94 -16.89
CA ALA A 566 26.70 13.53 -17.08
C ALA A 566 26.72 12.80 -15.72
N ASP A 567 26.80 11.47 -15.74
CA ASP A 567 26.92 10.66 -14.52
C ASP A 567 28.36 10.65 -13.97
N ASP A 568 29.02 11.80 -14.03
CA ASP A 568 30.36 12.08 -13.55
C ASP A 568 30.35 13.30 -12.63
N GLY A 569 31.54 13.80 -12.27
CA GLY A 569 31.70 14.98 -11.43
C GLY A 569 30.86 14.89 -10.13
N PRO A 570 29.98 15.87 -9.85
CA PRO A 570 29.19 15.90 -8.62
C PRO A 570 28.14 14.79 -8.52
N LEU A 571 27.76 14.16 -9.64
CA LEU A 571 26.77 13.09 -9.66
C LEU A 571 27.38 11.68 -9.71
N ALA A 572 28.70 11.56 -9.88
CA ALA A 572 29.40 10.29 -10.06
C ALA A 572 29.07 9.24 -8.98
N VAL A 573 28.95 9.66 -7.72
CA VAL A 573 28.68 8.78 -6.58
C VAL A 573 27.27 8.19 -6.62
N PHE A 574 26.30 8.86 -7.25
CA PHE A 574 24.90 8.40 -7.32
C PHE A 574 24.67 7.37 -8.43
N GLY A 575 25.67 7.13 -9.27
CA GLY A 575 25.68 6.10 -10.30
C GLY A 575 24.94 6.50 -11.58
N ARG A 576 24.85 5.52 -12.48
CA ARG A 576 24.32 5.69 -13.84
C ARG A 576 22.88 6.22 -13.84
N GLY A 577 22.64 7.18 -14.74
CA GLY A 577 21.44 7.94 -15.03
C GLY A 577 20.93 8.82 -13.90
N ALA A 578 21.78 9.19 -12.94
CA ALA A 578 21.50 10.25 -11.99
C ALA A 578 21.26 11.57 -12.74
N ALA A 579 22.07 11.86 -13.75
CA ALA A 579 21.93 13.06 -14.56
C ALA A 579 20.59 13.10 -15.31
N ASP A 580 20.14 11.97 -15.87
CA ASP A 580 18.84 11.84 -16.52
C ASP A 580 17.67 12.08 -15.55
N ALA A 581 17.78 11.54 -14.33
CA ALA A 581 16.77 11.71 -13.29
C ALA A 581 16.66 13.18 -12.86
N VAL A 582 17.80 13.87 -12.67
CA VAL A 582 17.85 15.30 -12.36
C VAL A 582 17.26 16.13 -13.51
N ARG A 583 17.68 15.87 -14.75
CA ARG A 583 17.17 16.55 -15.95
C ARG A 583 15.66 16.39 -16.10
N ARG A 584 15.12 15.19 -15.83
CA ARG A 584 13.67 14.94 -15.89
C ARG A 584 12.90 15.77 -14.86
N THR A 585 13.30 15.72 -13.59
CA THR A 585 12.61 16.45 -12.52
C THR A 585 12.74 17.96 -12.66
N ASP A 586 13.85 18.45 -13.19
CA ASP A 586 14.03 19.88 -13.47
C ASP A 586 12.98 20.44 -14.45
N GLY A 587 12.47 19.60 -15.35
CA GLY A 587 11.40 19.94 -16.29
C GLY A 587 10.00 19.98 -15.69
N PHE A 588 9.80 19.57 -14.43
CA PHE A 588 8.47 19.54 -13.82
C PHE A 588 7.97 20.95 -13.48
N PRO A 589 6.71 21.29 -13.82
CA PRO A 589 6.11 22.58 -13.44
C PRO A 589 6.16 22.91 -11.95
N HIS A 590 5.99 21.90 -11.06
CA HIS A 590 5.98 22.09 -9.62
C HIS A 590 7.30 21.70 -8.93
N VAL A 591 8.41 21.66 -9.66
CA VAL A 591 9.74 21.56 -9.04
C VAL A 591 9.96 22.74 -8.07
N ALA A 592 10.59 22.48 -6.93
CA ALA A 592 10.82 23.51 -5.92
C ALA A 592 11.83 24.58 -6.40
N ASP A 593 11.90 25.71 -5.71
CA ASP A 593 12.92 26.74 -5.99
C ASP A 593 14.33 26.15 -5.82
N ILE A 594 14.49 25.31 -4.80
CA ILE A 594 15.72 24.58 -4.53
C ILE A 594 15.36 23.13 -4.20
N MET A 595 15.91 22.18 -4.96
CA MET A 595 15.89 20.76 -4.62
C MET A 595 17.24 20.38 -3.99
N VAL A 596 17.23 19.59 -2.91
CA VAL A 596 18.44 19.23 -2.16
C VAL A 596 18.51 17.71 -2.04
N ASN A 597 19.52 17.08 -2.62
CA ASN A 597 19.81 15.68 -2.36
C ASN A 597 20.85 15.58 -1.24
N SER A 598 20.59 14.77 -0.22
CA SER A 598 21.60 14.48 0.80
C SER A 598 22.84 13.79 0.20
N MET A 599 23.91 13.72 0.99
CA MET A 599 25.08 12.94 0.64
C MET A 599 24.76 11.44 0.49
N TYR A 600 25.57 10.74 -0.29
CA TYR A 600 25.60 9.28 -0.39
C TYR A 600 27.04 8.77 -0.21
N ASP A 601 27.24 7.81 0.69
CA ASP A 601 28.51 7.14 0.91
C ASP A 601 28.49 5.76 0.25
N PRO A 602 29.19 5.57 -0.89
CA PRO A 602 29.20 4.30 -1.61
C PRO A 602 29.91 3.18 -0.85
N ALA A 603 30.79 3.49 0.11
CA ALA A 603 31.50 2.46 0.88
C ALA A 603 30.58 1.75 1.88
N THR A 604 29.64 2.49 2.45
CA THR A 604 28.70 1.97 3.46
C THR A 604 27.28 1.79 2.92
N GLY A 605 26.99 2.33 1.73
CA GLY A 605 25.65 2.38 1.17
C GLY A 605 24.76 3.43 1.84
N THR A 606 25.31 4.31 2.69
CA THR A 606 24.51 5.15 3.57
C THR A 606 24.11 6.50 2.98
N VAL A 607 22.93 6.97 3.37
CA VAL A 607 22.42 8.32 3.07
C VAL A 607 21.98 9.01 4.35
N HIS A 608 21.91 10.35 4.34
CA HIS A 608 21.36 11.09 5.48
C HIS A 608 19.92 11.53 5.23
N ALA A 609 18.98 10.83 5.84
CA ALA A 609 17.57 11.21 5.79
C ALA A 609 17.36 12.59 6.43
N PHE A 610 16.67 13.50 5.74
CA PHE A 610 16.20 14.76 6.33
C PHE A 610 15.01 14.56 7.29
N GLU A 611 14.51 13.32 7.38
CA GLU A 611 13.42 12.89 8.27
C GLU A 611 13.92 12.01 9.42
N GLU A 612 13.04 11.74 10.40
CA GLU A 612 13.34 10.84 11.52
C GLU A 612 13.23 9.36 11.11
N GLN A 613 14.02 8.96 10.11
CA GLN A 613 14.05 7.62 9.52
C GLN A 613 15.51 7.14 9.35
N ILE A 614 15.78 5.87 9.67
CA ILE A 614 17.13 5.26 9.56
C ILE A 614 17.25 4.23 8.42
N GLY A 615 16.11 3.77 7.92
CA GLY A 615 15.98 3.30 6.54
C GLY A 615 15.28 4.39 5.77
N SER A 616 15.86 4.83 4.65
CA SER A 616 15.39 6.01 3.93
C SER A 616 15.24 5.72 2.45
N HIS A 617 14.25 6.37 1.86
CA HIS A 617 14.05 6.44 0.43
C HIS A 617 13.48 7.81 0.05
N GLY A 618 13.63 8.21 -1.21
CA GLY A 618 13.01 9.38 -1.80
C GLY A 618 13.94 10.28 -2.61
N GLY A 619 15.24 10.13 -2.45
CA GLY A 619 16.25 10.78 -3.28
C GLY A 619 17.09 9.78 -4.07
N LEU A 620 18.24 10.26 -4.52
CA LEU A 620 19.27 9.43 -5.15
C LEU A 620 20.25 8.87 -4.11
N GLY A 621 20.80 7.69 -4.42
CA GLY A 621 21.93 7.08 -3.70
C GLY A 621 21.57 5.80 -2.95
N GLY A 622 22.41 4.78 -3.08
CA GLY A 622 22.26 3.51 -2.38
C GLY A 622 21.15 2.61 -2.94
N GLU A 623 20.68 1.68 -2.12
CA GLU A 623 19.73 0.64 -2.53
C GLU A 623 18.31 1.16 -2.77
N GLN A 624 17.96 2.36 -2.27
CA GLN A 624 16.63 2.96 -2.45
C GLN A 624 16.20 3.07 -3.91
N SER A 625 17.14 3.31 -4.82
CA SER A 625 16.87 3.49 -6.25
C SER A 625 16.88 2.17 -7.03
N HIS A 626 17.03 1.01 -6.38
CA HIS A 626 17.19 -0.30 -7.02
C HIS A 626 16.11 -1.32 -6.61
N PRO A 627 14.84 -1.08 -6.94
CA PRO A 627 13.75 -2.06 -6.83
C PRO A 627 13.87 -3.22 -7.85
N PHE A 628 12.91 -4.15 -7.80
CA PHE A 628 12.90 -5.35 -8.65
C PHE A 628 11.54 -5.69 -9.25
N LEU A 629 11.58 -6.56 -10.26
CA LEU A 629 10.44 -7.22 -10.89
C LEU A 629 10.74 -8.73 -10.98
N LEU A 630 9.97 -9.56 -10.28
CA LEU A 630 10.06 -11.02 -10.33
C LEU A 630 8.88 -11.55 -11.13
N SER A 631 9.17 -12.15 -12.29
CA SER A 631 8.15 -12.61 -13.24
C SER A 631 8.30 -14.08 -13.59
N PRO A 632 7.18 -14.81 -13.76
CA PRO A 632 7.22 -16.21 -14.14
C PRO A 632 7.64 -16.35 -15.63
N PRO A 633 8.25 -17.49 -16.01
CA PRO A 633 8.90 -17.64 -17.30
C PRO A 633 7.95 -17.52 -18.50
N GLU A 634 6.66 -17.78 -18.33
CA GLU A 634 5.63 -17.76 -19.38
C GLU A 634 5.27 -16.35 -19.85
N LEU A 635 5.55 -15.33 -19.04
CA LEU A 635 5.42 -13.93 -19.48
C LEU A 635 6.60 -13.56 -20.38
N THR A 636 6.41 -12.61 -21.29
CA THR A 636 7.56 -12.07 -22.05
C THR A 636 8.58 -11.40 -21.12
N ALA A 637 9.87 -11.45 -21.47
CA ALA A 637 10.91 -10.79 -20.69
C ALA A 637 10.60 -9.29 -20.50
N PRO A 638 10.78 -8.70 -19.30
CA PRO A 638 10.44 -7.30 -19.03
C PRO A 638 11.10 -6.33 -20.03
N VAL A 639 12.36 -6.59 -20.38
CA VAL A 639 13.18 -5.78 -21.29
C VAL A 639 13.97 -6.67 -22.25
N GLY A 640 14.43 -6.09 -23.35
CA GLY A 640 15.37 -6.74 -24.26
C GLY A 640 16.72 -7.00 -23.59
N ALA A 641 17.54 -7.86 -24.20
CA ALA A 641 18.88 -8.14 -23.69
C ALA A 641 19.73 -6.85 -23.72
N GLY A 642 20.31 -6.48 -22.57
CA GLY A 642 21.16 -5.29 -22.43
C GLY A 642 20.41 -3.97 -22.20
N GLU A 643 19.07 -3.99 -22.18
CA GLU A 643 18.26 -2.82 -21.79
C GLU A 643 18.02 -2.77 -20.28
N GLU A 644 17.95 -1.57 -19.72
CA GLU A 644 17.58 -1.33 -18.33
C GLU A 644 16.15 -0.80 -18.21
N LEU A 645 15.45 -1.19 -17.14
CA LEU A 645 14.18 -0.59 -16.76
C LEU A 645 14.46 0.68 -15.95
N VAL A 646 14.07 1.84 -16.47
CA VAL A 646 14.22 3.13 -15.79
C VAL A 646 12.86 3.80 -15.67
N GLY A 647 12.49 4.19 -14.46
CA GLY A 647 11.27 4.90 -14.13
C GLY A 647 10.01 4.04 -14.07
N ALA A 648 9.05 4.48 -13.26
CA ALA A 648 7.81 3.78 -13.01
C ALA A 648 6.91 3.64 -14.27
N GLU A 649 7.02 4.58 -15.21
CA GLU A 649 6.27 4.54 -16.47
C GLU A 649 6.71 3.38 -17.37
N ARG A 650 7.99 2.98 -17.32
CA ARG A 650 8.47 1.80 -18.07
C ARG A 650 7.90 0.52 -17.47
N ILE A 651 7.82 0.44 -16.15
CA ILE A 651 7.16 -0.69 -15.45
C ILE A 651 5.69 -0.79 -15.85
N HIS A 652 4.95 0.33 -15.89
CA HIS A 652 3.57 0.34 -16.38
C HIS A 652 3.42 -0.29 -17.78
N ARG A 653 4.32 0.04 -18.71
CA ARG A 653 4.31 -0.53 -20.07
C ARG A 653 4.52 -2.04 -20.06
N VAL A 654 5.43 -2.54 -19.20
CA VAL A 654 5.66 -3.98 -19.01
C VAL A 654 4.41 -4.66 -18.45
N LEU A 655 3.84 -4.14 -17.36
CA LEU A 655 2.65 -4.76 -16.74
C LEU A 655 1.46 -4.74 -17.70
N ARG A 656 1.25 -3.63 -18.42
CA ARG A 656 0.18 -3.50 -19.42
C ARG A 656 0.37 -4.51 -20.57
N ARG A 657 1.61 -4.77 -20.99
CA ARG A 657 1.92 -5.79 -21.99
C ARG A 657 1.58 -7.19 -21.46
N TRP A 658 1.98 -7.52 -20.24
CA TRP A 658 1.67 -8.81 -19.61
C TRP A 658 0.18 -9.04 -19.38
N LEU A 659 -0.59 -7.99 -19.09
CA LEU A 659 -2.06 -8.11 -19.03
C LEU A 659 -2.67 -8.44 -20.40
N ARG A 660 -2.14 -7.89 -21.50
CA ARG A 660 -2.56 -8.26 -22.87
C ARG A 660 -2.17 -9.69 -23.23
N GLU A 661 -1.03 -10.19 -22.74
CA GLU A 661 -0.62 -11.60 -22.88
C GLU A 661 -1.50 -12.56 -22.06
N SER A 662 -2.16 -12.04 -21.03
CA SER A 662 -3.00 -12.83 -20.12
C SER A 662 -4.46 -12.86 -20.52
N ALA A 663 -4.95 -11.85 -21.25
CA ALA A 663 -6.34 -11.76 -21.73
C ALA A 663 -6.48 -11.89 -23.27
N GLY A 664 -5.38 -12.05 -24.00
CA GLY A 664 -5.32 -11.85 -25.46
C GLY A 664 -5.36 -10.36 -25.85
N PRO A 665 -5.08 -10.01 -27.12
CA PRO A 665 -5.19 -8.63 -27.59
C PRO A 665 -6.64 -8.13 -27.50
N GLN A 666 -6.88 -7.14 -26.64
CA GLN A 666 -8.18 -6.46 -26.43
C GLN A 666 -8.37 -5.25 -27.36
N VAL A 667 -7.53 -5.10 -28.40
CA VAL A 667 -7.69 -4.05 -29.41
C VAL A 667 -8.72 -4.56 -30.42
N PRO A 668 -9.81 -3.83 -30.72
CA PRO A 668 -10.63 -4.17 -31.87
C PRO A 668 -9.72 -4.19 -33.08
N LEU A 669 -9.56 -5.36 -33.70
CA LEU A 669 -9.09 -5.40 -35.07
C LEU A 669 -10.09 -4.54 -35.85
N GLY A 670 -9.64 -3.39 -36.37
CA GLY A 670 -10.41 -2.65 -37.35
C GLY A 670 -10.86 -3.60 -38.46
N PRO A 671 -11.97 -3.32 -39.17
CA PRO A 671 -12.58 -4.29 -40.07
C PRO A 671 -11.61 -4.64 -41.20
N ALA A 672 -10.90 -5.74 -41.05
CA ALA A 672 -10.02 -6.31 -42.04
C ALA A 672 -10.65 -7.63 -42.50
N GLY A 673 -11.05 -7.67 -43.77
CA GLY A 673 -11.44 -8.89 -44.44
C GLY A 673 -12.91 -8.97 -44.82
N ALA A 674 -13.36 -8.02 -45.65
CA ALA A 674 -14.34 -8.38 -46.68
C ALA A 674 -13.79 -9.61 -47.40
N ARG A 675 -14.48 -10.75 -47.25
CA ARG A 675 -14.20 -11.96 -47.99
C ARG A 675 -14.24 -11.62 -49.47
N GLU A 676 -13.09 -11.66 -50.14
CA GLU A 676 -13.03 -11.85 -51.58
C GLU A 676 -13.72 -13.17 -51.90
N ILE A 677 -14.95 -13.09 -52.36
CA ILE A 677 -15.64 -14.20 -52.99
C ILE A 677 -15.16 -14.19 -54.45
N SER A 678 -14.27 -15.11 -54.79
CA SER A 678 -13.92 -15.41 -56.17
C SER A 678 -15.10 -16.09 -56.89
N PRO A 679 -15.43 -15.72 -58.14
CA PRO A 679 -16.68 -16.12 -58.76
C PRO A 679 -16.60 -17.52 -59.38
N ALA A 680 -17.47 -18.41 -58.95
CA ALA A 680 -17.72 -19.66 -59.67
C ALA A 680 -18.60 -19.39 -60.90
N ARG A 681 -18.09 -19.79 -62.07
CA ARG A 681 -18.77 -19.78 -63.37
C ARG A 681 -19.96 -20.76 -63.38
N GLY A 682 -21.10 -20.33 -63.94
CA GLY A 682 -22.23 -21.19 -64.30
C GLY A 682 -23.51 -20.40 -64.62
N ALA A 683 -23.71 -20.08 -65.90
CA ALA A 683 -24.90 -19.47 -66.51
C ALA A 683 -26.02 -20.53 -66.79
N PRO A 684 -27.21 -20.20 -67.36
CA PRO A 684 -27.93 -18.91 -67.51
C PRO A 684 -29.48 -18.98 -67.26
N GLU A 685 -30.14 -17.83 -67.50
CA GLU A 685 -31.54 -17.64 -67.99
C GLU A 685 -32.76 -17.81 -67.06
N SER A 686 -33.44 -16.69 -66.73
CA SER A 686 -34.72 -16.27 -67.36
C SER A 686 -35.34 -15.02 -66.69
N SER A 687 -35.56 -13.97 -67.49
CA SER A 687 -36.42 -12.78 -67.24
C SER A 687 -37.92 -13.14 -67.19
N PRO A 688 -38.88 -12.19 -67.07
CA PRO A 688 -38.96 -10.92 -66.32
C PRO A 688 -40.33 -10.72 -65.58
N CYS A 689 -40.51 -9.71 -64.73
CA CYS A 689 -41.76 -8.92 -64.73
C CYS A 689 -41.68 -7.57 -63.98
N ARG A 690 -42.48 -6.64 -64.49
CA ARG A 690 -42.61 -5.19 -64.25
C ARG A 690 -43.42 -4.83 -63.00
N ALA A 691 -43.14 -3.66 -62.41
CA ALA A 691 -44.04 -2.48 -62.42
C ALA A 691 -43.36 -1.29 -61.66
N SER A 692 -43.07 -0.13 -62.29
CA SER A 692 -43.89 1.10 -62.40
C SER A 692 -44.38 1.63 -61.02
N VAL A 693 -44.29 2.90 -60.60
CA VAL A 693 -44.34 4.18 -61.33
C VAL A 693 -44.04 5.35 -60.35
N GLU A 694 -43.26 6.32 -60.87
CA GLU A 694 -43.31 7.80 -60.75
C GLU A 694 -43.38 8.61 -59.44
N GLY A 695 -42.63 9.73 -59.49
CA GLY A 695 -42.85 10.98 -58.75
C GLY A 695 -41.53 11.58 -58.21
N ALA A 696 -40.63 12.15 -59.03
CA ALA A 696 -40.60 13.59 -59.41
C ALA A 696 -40.68 14.53 -58.18
N THR A 697 -39.80 15.49 -57.89
CA THR A 697 -38.82 16.27 -58.68
C THR A 697 -38.03 17.19 -57.72
N ALA A 698 -36.77 17.49 -58.08
CA ALA A 698 -36.02 18.76 -57.99
C ALA A 698 -36.15 19.69 -56.73
N GLY A 699 -35.10 20.33 -56.22
CA GLY A 699 -33.77 20.55 -56.78
C GLY A 699 -32.87 21.35 -55.84
N GLU A 700 -31.60 21.29 -56.20
CA GLU A 700 -30.44 22.15 -55.93
C GLU A 700 -30.66 23.47 -55.16
N SER A 701 -29.80 23.75 -54.17
CA SER A 701 -28.72 24.75 -54.28
C SER A 701 -28.00 25.01 -52.94
N GLU A 702 -26.68 24.87 -52.98
CA GLU A 702 -25.61 25.39 -52.10
C GLU A 702 -25.62 26.94 -51.96
N PRO A 703 -24.67 27.62 -51.26
CA PRO A 703 -23.92 27.32 -50.03
C PRO A 703 -23.73 28.54 -49.06
N THR A 704 -23.24 28.28 -47.83
CA THR A 704 -22.33 29.08 -46.93
C THR A 704 -22.61 30.57 -46.57
N PRO A 705 -22.03 31.14 -45.48
CA PRO A 705 -20.84 30.74 -44.68
C PRO A 705 -21.11 30.08 -43.32
#